data_AF-A0A8H6TTE3-F1
#
_entry.id   AF-A0A8H6TTE3-F1
#
_cell.length_a   1.000
_cell.length_b   1.000
_cell.length_c   1.000
_cell.angle_alpha   90.00
_cell.angle_beta   90.00
_cell.angle_gamma   90.00
#
_symmetry.space_group_name_H-M   'P 1'
#
loop_
_entity.id
_entity.type
_entity.pdbx_description
1 polymer ?
#
loop_
_entity_poly.entity_id
_entity_poly.type
_entity_poly.pdbx_seq_one_letter_code
_entity_poly.pdbx_strand_id
1 'polypeptide(L)'
;MPPPASPAFREPPPSPRPESVSSLWSLSSRRNGLKESNRITQLEQQLQSRVGTLEGQLEEQTRLRSDQNSLVAQLEQQLDESAALASSMKETVAQKESLERAAVDKLKAKQVELTGLEAQLKRTQAELEEERTELGAQVDELRQAGQETIALYEERLNDAEKDKYELEARVSTLESRAAAAARSPSPTSPPPKVASSATEIDNEALREQVVHLQRKVGKLEDALEDAQAAAEREEAALTDRMRRLKEKEDAMKKELTEGRKEVDRMNKAEGAARRRVEEVEAALQESTATLEDARAEVEGLRNELANLDGLVSDNGDAGDLYTRVAKIVDRGAAEKQRLTDEIDKLRLSLEDARRGHSGISQETDNLRQTLAAQTAEIESLKKKANRDVGFNNGIAAPSSPLPSKHDLSAAREEIKGLKLIVQELQKENLAATQRTKLVESENQMLLTETEQLRQEVQILEENLDNSLLKEEEAHDDTPGDSSSLQRLLKDQKAKFEMETEKLRKQVTDMERKHARDKNDFNKEIGELEALIESKIYREDELEQELERTKQKLAKQRKSSKGSTEPQPSTRKRSASVASETSDNGEPVCEICEQRGHEIFSCPLLSADSPKDARGPSAAGDPQELFCTDCEAHGHLADACPHSMDVF
;
A
#
# COMPACT_ATOMS: atom_id res chain seq x y z
N MET A 1 -80.79 -3.32 34.61
CA MET A 1 -82.25 -3.35 34.40
C MET A 1 -82.78 -4.72 34.82
N PRO A 2 -83.81 -4.82 35.67
CA PRO A 2 -84.55 -6.06 35.97
C PRO A 2 -85.78 -6.20 35.03
N PRO A 3 -86.75 -7.12 35.28
CA PRO A 3 -86.96 -8.50 34.78
C PRO A 3 -88.09 -8.57 33.70
N PRO A 4 -88.69 -9.74 33.32
CA PRO A 4 -89.77 -10.43 34.08
C PRO A 4 -89.70 -11.99 34.04
N ALA A 5 -89.96 -12.74 35.12
CA ALA A 5 -91.25 -13.14 35.71
C ALA A 5 -92.11 -14.15 34.88
N SER A 6 -92.12 -15.41 35.36
CA SER A 6 -93.11 -16.53 35.38
C SER A 6 -94.34 -16.57 34.44
N PRO A 7 -94.95 -17.75 34.17
CA PRO A 7 -95.92 -18.30 35.15
C PRO A 7 -95.98 -19.84 35.29
N ALA A 8 -96.50 -20.23 36.45
CA ALA A 8 -96.84 -21.56 36.89
C ALA A 8 -98.14 -22.11 36.26
N PHE A 9 -98.21 -23.43 36.06
CA PHE A 9 -99.43 -24.23 35.84
C PHE A 9 -99.40 -25.36 36.88
N ARG A 10 -100.05 -25.27 38.04
CA ARG A 10 -101.46 -25.61 38.35
C ARG A 10 -101.93 -26.98 37.82
N GLU A 11 -101.68 -28.00 38.63
CA GLU A 11 -102.44 -29.26 38.65
C GLU A 11 -103.90 -29.01 39.09
N PRO A 12 -104.91 -29.68 38.47
CA PRO A 12 -106.27 -29.72 38.97
C PRO A 12 -106.64 -31.06 39.67
N PRO A 13 -107.68 -31.07 40.52
CA PRO A 13 -108.00 -32.12 41.49
C PRO A 13 -108.90 -33.26 40.94
N PRO A 14 -109.05 -34.39 41.68
CA PRO A 14 -109.89 -35.52 41.29
C PRO A 14 -111.28 -35.45 41.94
N SER A 15 -112.38 -35.58 41.18
CA SER A 15 -113.74 -35.90 41.67
C SER A 15 -114.66 -36.33 40.50
N PRO A 16 -115.88 -36.82 40.74
CA PRO A 16 -116.26 -38.24 40.85
C PRO A 16 -117.12 -38.70 39.67
N ARG A 17 -117.33 -40.02 39.50
CA ARG A 17 -118.40 -40.54 38.63
C ARG A 17 -119.41 -41.37 39.44
N PRO A 18 -120.71 -41.19 39.16
CA PRO A 18 -121.80 -41.88 39.84
C PRO A 18 -122.09 -43.26 39.25
N GLU A 19 -122.80 -44.02 40.04
CA GLU A 19 -123.29 -45.38 39.84
C GLU A 19 -124.28 -45.51 38.65
N SER A 20 -124.53 -46.79 38.32
CA SER A 20 -125.66 -47.42 37.60
C SER A 20 -126.83 -46.50 37.23
N VAL A 21 -127.46 -46.60 36.07
CA VAL A 21 -128.35 -47.70 35.64
C VAL A 21 -128.55 -47.64 34.11
N SER A 22 -128.56 -48.77 33.41
CA SER A 22 -129.62 -49.14 32.44
C SER A 22 -129.15 -50.15 31.38
N SER A 23 -129.67 -51.36 31.56
CA SER A 23 -129.70 -52.47 30.63
C SER A 23 -130.61 -52.18 29.41
N LEU A 24 -130.44 -53.00 28.36
CA LEU A 24 -131.41 -53.33 27.30
C LEU A 24 -131.40 -52.52 25.99
N TRP A 25 -130.27 -52.42 25.29
CA TRP A 25 -130.23 -52.23 23.82
C TRP A 25 -129.08 -53.04 23.16
N SER A 26 -129.00 -54.34 23.46
CA SER A 26 -127.80 -55.17 23.25
C SER A 26 -127.66 -55.93 21.91
N LEU A 27 -128.44 -55.63 20.87
CA LEU A 27 -128.27 -56.34 19.57
C LEU A 27 -128.23 -55.44 18.32
N SER A 28 -128.73 -54.20 18.36
CA SER A 28 -128.51 -53.22 17.28
C SER A 28 -127.25 -52.36 17.51
N SER A 29 -126.87 -52.16 18.77
CA SER A 29 -125.62 -51.48 19.17
C SER A 29 -124.37 -52.30 18.86
N ARG A 30 -124.47 -53.64 18.80
CA ARG A 30 -123.38 -54.51 18.32
C ARG A 30 -123.12 -54.38 16.82
N ARG A 31 -124.17 -54.18 15.99
CA ARG A 31 -124.02 -54.06 14.53
C ARG A 31 -123.53 -52.67 14.11
N ASN A 32 -124.00 -51.62 14.79
CA ASN A 32 -123.44 -50.28 14.63
C ASN A 32 -122.04 -50.20 15.25
N GLY A 33 -121.80 -50.83 16.41
CA GLY A 33 -120.49 -50.93 17.04
C GLY A 33 -119.44 -51.66 16.20
N LEU A 34 -119.80 -52.67 15.40
CA LEU A 34 -118.86 -53.27 14.43
C LEU A 34 -118.55 -52.34 13.25
N LYS A 35 -119.51 -51.56 12.75
CA LYS A 35 -119.26 -50.56 11.70
C LYS A 35 -118.44 -49.39 12.24
N GLU A 36 -118.72 -48.94 13.47
CA GLU A 36 -117.95 -47.96 14.21
C GLU A 36 -116.53 -48.48 14.46
N SER A 37 -116.37 -49.73 14.90
CA SER A 37 -115.08 -50.39 15.13
C SER A 37 -114.27 -50.56 13.85
N ASN A 38 -114.91 -50.91 12.72
CA ASN A 38 -114.25 -50.96 11.42
C ASN A 38 -113.85 -49.56 10.93
N ARG A 39 -114.65 -48.53 11.24
CA ARG A 39 -114.31 -47.12 10.91
C ARG A 39 -113.20 -46.59 11.81
N ILE A 40 -113.19 -46.96 13.09
CA ILE A 40 -112.14 -46.62 14.06
C ILE A 40 -110.84 -47.29 13.64
N THR A 41 -110.84 -48.58 13.35
CA THR A 41 -109.63 -49.29 12.86
C THR A 41 -109.12 -48.73 11.54
N GLN A 42 -110.01 -48.35 10.61
CA GLN A 42 -109.61 -47.67 9.37
C GLN A 42 -109.01 -46.29 9.64
N LEU A 43 -109.59 -45.51 10.55
CA LEU A 43 -109.06 -44.21 10.96
C LEU A 43 -107.74 -44.35 11.73
N GLU A 44 -107.60 -45.37 12.57
CA GLU A 44 -106.37 -45.71 13.29
C GLU A 44 -105.26 -46.09 12.30
N GLN A 45 -105.57 -46.91 11.29
CA GLN A 45 -104.61 -47.27 10.25
C GLN A 45 -104.23 -46.04 9.41
N GLN A 46 -105.19 -45.17 9.07
CA GLN A 46 -104.92 -43.91 8.39
C GLN A 46 -104.07 -42.97 9.25
N LEU A 47 -104.37 -42.84 10.55
CA LEU A 47 -103.58 -42.04 11.49
C LEU A 47 -102.17 -42.60 11.65
N GLN A 48 -102.02 -43.93 11.80
CA GLN A 48 -100.71 -44.58 11.86
C GLN A 48 -99.91 -44.35 10.58
N SER A 49 -100.53 -44.45 9.41
CA SER A 49 -99.85 -44.16 8.15
C SER A 49 -99.41 -42.69 8.05
N ARG A 50 -100.25 -41.74 8.50
CA ARG A 50 -99.91 -40.32 8.50
C ARG A 50 -98.82 -39.99 9.52
N VAL A 51 -98.88 -40.60 10.70
CA VAL A 51 -97.84 -40.48 11.74
C VAL A 51 -96.52 -41.02 11.20
N GLY A 52 -96.50 -42.22 10.60
CA GLY A 52 -95.30 -42.77 9.99
C GLY A 52 -94.73 -41.90 8.86
N THR A 53 -95.59 -41.29 8.02
CA THR A 53 -95.10 -40.34 7.01
C THR A 53 -94.54 -39.05 7.60
N LEU A 54 -95.15 -38.53 8.68
CA LEU A 54 -94.67 -37.32 9.35
C LEU A 54 -93.38 -37.59 10.14
N GLU A 55 -93.26 -38.76 10.75
CA GLU A 55 -92.02 -39.24 11.40
C GLU A 55 -90.91 -39.38 10.37
N GLY A 56 -91.18 -40.01 9.22
CA GLY A 56 -90.22 -40.11 8.11
C GLY A 56 -89.79 -38.73 7.57
N GLN A 57 -90.73 -37.79 7.42
CA GLN A 57 -90.42 -36.41 7.03
C GLN A 57 -89.58 -35.67 8.09
N LEU A 58 -89.85 -35.91 9.38
CA LEU A 58 -89.06 -35.32 10.47
C LEU A 58 -87.65 -35.90 10.53
N GLU A 59 -87.49 -37.20 10.32
CA GLU A 59 -86.19 -37.86 10.21
C GLU A 59 -85.40 -37.37 8.99
N GLU A 60 -86.05 -37.24 7.84
CA GLU A 60 -85.43 -36.65 6.64
C GLU A 60 -85.00 -35.20 6.88
N GLN A 61 -85.85 -34.40 7.53
CA GLN A 61 -85.53 -33.01 7.86
C GLN A 61 -84.40 -32.89 8.89
N THR A 62 -84.30 -33.81 9.85
CA THR A 62 -83.17 -33.83 10.80
C THR A 62 -81.87 -34.27 10.13
N ARG A 63 -81.92 -35.23 9.20
CA ARG A 63 -80.76 -35.59 8.36
C ARG A 63 -80.28 -34.43 7.51
N LEU A 64 -81.18 -33.77 6.77
CA LEU A 64 -80.85 -32.58 5.97
C LEU A 64 -80.24 -31.46 6.83
N ARG A 65 -80.77 -31.23 8.04
CA ARG A 65 -80.17 -30.25 8.98
C ARG A 65 -78.79 -30.67 9.45
N SER A 66 -78.59 -31.96 9.73
CA SER A 66 -77.27 -32.49 10.12
C SER A 66 -76.25 -32.30 8.98
N ASP A 67 -76.64 -32.62 7.74
CA ASP A 67 -75.78 -32.47 6.57
C ASP A 67 -75.47 -30.99 6.32
N GLN A 68 -76.47 -30.11 6.41
CA GLN A 68 -76.28 -28.65 6.32
C GLN A 68 -75.34 -28.13 7.40
N ASN A 69 -75.49 -28.58 8.66
CA ASN A 69 -74.59 -28.19 9.74
C ASN A 69 -73.16 -28.69 9.51
N SER A 70 -72.99 -29.90 8.95
CA SER A 70 -71.67 -30.43 8.62
C SER A 70 -70.99 -29.63 7.49
N LEU A 71 -71.76 -29.18 6.50
CA LEU A 71 -71.25 -28.34 5.42
C LEU A 71 -70.89 -26.94 5.92
N VAL A 72 -71.71 -26.35 6.80
CA VAL A 72 -71.39 -25.06 7.44
C VAL A 72 -70.11 -25.17 8.25
N ALA A 73 -69.94 -26.22 9.06
CA ALA A 73 -68.72 -26.44 9.83
C ALA A 73 -67.47 -26.61 8.94
N GLN A 74 -67.60 -27.31 7.80
CA GLN A 74 -66.49 -27.43 6.83
C GLN A 74 -66.15 -26.09 6.18
N LEU A 75 -67.14 -25.28 5.81
CA LEU A 75 -66.92 -23.95 5.24
C LEU A 75 -66.31 -22.98 6.26
N GLU A 76 -66.73 -23.05 7.53
CA GLU A 76 -66.13 -22.27 8.63
C GLU A 76 -64.66 -22.68 8.84
N GLN A 77 -64.35 -23.98 8.84
CA GLN A 77 -62.97 -24.46 8.93
C GLN A 77 -62.12 -23.97 7.75
N GLN A 78 -62.62 -24.07 6.51
CA GLN A 78 -61.91 -23.57 5.32
C GLN A 78 -61.70 -22.05 5.38
N LEU A 79 -62.66 -21.30 5.91
CA LEU A 79 -62.53 -19.86 6.08
C LEU A 79 -61.44 -19.54 7.11
N ASP A 80 -61.40 -20.25 8.23
CA ASP A 80 -60.37 -20.09 9.27
C ASP A 80 -58.97 -20.45 8.76
N GLU A 81 -58.84 -21.56 8.02
CA GLU A 81 -57.58 -21.96 7.38
C GLU A 81 -57.10 -20.90 6.35
N SER A 82 -58.01 -20.39 5.53
CA SER A 82 -57.68 -19.32 4.56
C SER A 82 -57.30 -18.01 5.26
N ALA A 83 -57.94 -17.67 6.38
CA ALA A 83 -57.62 -16.50 7.19
C ALA A 83 -56.25 -16.63 7.87
N ALA A 84 -55.92 -17.82 8.38
CA ALA A 84 -54.61 -18.13 8.94
C ALA A 84 -53.49 -18.03 7.89
N LEU A 85 -53.72 -18.59 6.69
CA LEU A 85 -52.78 -18.46 5.56
C LEU A 85 -52.60 -17.00 5.15
N ALA A 86 -53.69 -16.23 5.03
CA ALA A 86 -53.61 -14.80 4.73
C ALA A 86 -52.86 -14.00 5.80
N SER A 87 -52.99 -14.37 7.08
CA SER A 87 -52.22 -13.77 8.17
C SER A 87 -50.73 -14.09 8.06
N SER A 88 -50.39 -15.36 7.78
CA SER A 88 -49.00 -15.80 7.56
C SER A 88 -48.36 -15.09 6.37
N MET A 89 -49.07 -15.01 5.23
CA MET A 89 -48.57 -14.28 4.06
C MET A 89 -48.34 -12.79 4.35
N LYS A 90 -49.25 -12.13 5.08
CA LYS A 90 -49.05 -10.73 5.51
C LYS A 90 -47.81 -10.55 6.38
N GLU A 91 -47.56 -11.48 7.30
CA GLU A 91 -46.37 -11.45 8.14
C GLU A 91 -45.09 -11.63 7.32
N THR A 92 -45.06 -12.58 6.39
CA THR A 92 -43.91 -12.78 5.49
C THR A 92 -43.63 -11.56 4.60
N VAL A 93 -44.68 -10.89 4.10
CA VAL A 93 -44.55 -9.65 3.32
C VAL A 93 -43.98 -8.53 4.19
N ALA A 94 -44.48 -8.36 5.42
CA ALA A 94 -43.97 -7.36 6.35
C ALA A 94 -42.49 -7.61 6.73
N GLN A 95 -42.11 -8.87 6.95
CA GLN A 95 -40.72 -9.26 7.17
C GLN A 95 -39.86 -8.94 5.95
N LYS A 96 -40.31 -9.28 4.73
CA LYS A 96 -39.59 -8.98 3.49
C LYS A 96 -39.40 -7.47 3.29
N GLU A 97 -40.44 -6.66 3.49
CA GLU A 97 -40.33 -5.19 3.43
C GLU A 97 -39.32 -4.64 4.44
N SER A 98 -39.25 -5.22 5.65
CA SER A 98 -38.28 -4.79 6.67
C SER A 98 -36.84 -5.09 6.26
N LEU A 99 -36.59 -6.25 5.65
CA LEU A 99 -35.27 -6.63 5.13
C LEU A 99 -34.88 -5.78 3.92
N GLU A 100 -35.82 -5.50 3.02
CA GLU A 100 -35.60 -4.60 1.88
C GLU A 100 -35.24 -3.19 2.34
N ARG A 101 -35.94 -2.64 3.35
CA ARG A 101 -35.58 -1.33 3.94
C ARG A 101 -34.18 -1.35 4.55
N ALA A 102 -33.85 -2.38 5.33
CA ALA A 102 -32.51 -2.52 5.91
C ALA A 102 -31.41 -2.65 4.85
N ALA A 103 -31.67 -3.36 3.75
CA ALA A 103 -30.74 -3.47 2.63
C ALA A 103 -30.55 -2.13 1.91
N VAL A 104 -31.64 -1.37 1.68
CA VAL A 104 -31.58 -0.03 1.09
C VAL A 104 -30.78 0.93 1.97
N ASP A 105 -30.96 0.89 3.29
CA ASP A 105 -30.21 1.74 4.21
C ASP A 105 -28.72 1.36 4.27
N LYS A 106 -28.41 0.06 4.19
CA LYS A 106 -27.02 -0.43 4.07
C LYS A 106 -26.38 0.03 2.75
N LEU A 107 -27.11 -0.05 1.64
CA LEU A 107 -26.65 0.45 0.34
C LEU A 107 -26.40 1.96 0.37
N LYS A 108 -27.30 2.75 0.98
CA LYS A 108 -27.09 4.20 1.16
C LYS A 108 -25.86 4.50 2.01
N ALA A 109 -25.64 3.77 3.10
CA ALA A 109 -24.45 3.93 3.93
C ALA A 109 -23.16 3.64 3.14
N LYS A 110 -23.15 2.56 2.35
CA LYS A 110 -22.03 2.22 1.46
C LYS A 110 -21.83 3.24 0.34
N GLN A 111 -22.91 3.82 -0.20
CA GLN A 111 -22.79 4.91 -1.17
C GLN A 111 -22.11 6.14 -0.57
N VAL A 112 -22.45 6.51 0.68
CA VAL A 112 -21.78 7.63 1.38
C VAL A 112 -20.30 7.33 1.61
N GLU A 113 -19.97 6.12 2.03
CA GLU A 113 -18.58 5.67 2.21
C GLU A 113 -17.78 5.75 0.90
N LEU A 114 -18.33 5.25 -0.21
CA LEU A 114 -17.72 5.35 -1.54
C LEU A 114 -17.48 6.80 -1.95
N THR A 115 -18.47 7.69 -1.78
CA THR A 115 -18.29 9.12 -2.09
C THR A 115 -17.24 9.79 -1.21
N GLY A 116 -17.08 9.34 0.04
CA GLY A 116 -16.04 9.80 0.95
C GLY A 116 -14.64 9.38 0.50
N LEU A 117 -14.48 8.11 0.10
CA LEU A 117 -13.22 7.58 -0.42
C LEU A 117 -12.84 8.22 -1.76
N GLU A 118 -13.79 8.43 -2.68
CA GLU A 118 -13.57 9.16 -3.93
C GLU A 118 -13.10 10.60 -3.67
N ALA A 119 -13.69 11.29 -2.70
CA ALA A 119 -13.29 12.65 -2.32
C ALA A 119 -11.91 12.69 -1.63
N GLN A 120 -11.52 11.62 -0.93
CA GLN A 120 -10.18 11.50 -0.36
C GLN A 120 -9.15 11.24 -1.46
N LEU A 121 -9.42 10.32 -2.38
CA LEU A 121 -8.55 10.00 -3.52
C LEU A 121 -8.31 11.23 -4.41
N LYS A 122 -9.36 12.01 -4.70
CA LYS A 122 -9.22 13.27 -5.45
C LYS A 122 -8.36 14.31 -4.73
N ARG A 123 -8.45 14.40 -3.39
CA ARG A 123 -7.61 15.30 -2.60
C ARG A 123 -6.15 14.91 -2.65
N THR A 124 -5.85 13.63 -2.43
CA THR A 124 -4.46 13.14 -2.50
C THR A 124 -3.89 13.24 -3.91
N GLN A 125 -4.70 13.07 -4.96
CA GLN A 125 -4.27 13.32 -6.34
C GLN A 125 -3.90 14.79 -6.56
N ALA A 126 -4.71 15.74 -6.08
CA ALA A 126 -4.43 17.17 -6.20
C ALA A 126 -3.16 17.58 -5.44
N GLU A 127 -2.94 17.03 -4.24
CA GLU A 127 -1.72 17.26 -3.44
C GLU A 127 -0.47 16.74 -4.17
N LEU A 128 -0.51 15.55 -4.77
CA LEU A 128 0.60 15.00 -5.56
C LEU A 128 0.88 15.80 -6.84
N GLU A 129 -0.17 16.35 -7.48
CA GLU A 129 -0.01 17.23 -8.63
C GLU A 129 0.66 18.56 -8.22
N GLU A 130 0.27 19.14 -7.08
CA GLU A 130 0.90 20.34 -6.52
C GLU A 130 2.38 20.10 -6.20
N GLU A 131 2.72 19.02 -5.50
CA GLU A 131 4.11 18.62 -5.22
C GLU A 131 4.93 18.42 -6.51
N ARG A 132 4.34 17.78 -7.54
CA ARG A 132 5.01 17.61 -8.83
C ARG A 132 5.27 18.96 -9.51
N THR A 133 4.34 19.91 -9.42
CA THR A 133 4.54 21.26 -9.97
C THR A 133 5.60 22.04 -9.20
N GLU A 134 5.63 21.93 -7.87
CA GLU A 134 6.63 22.58 -7.02
C GLU A 134 8.03 22.02 -7.26
N LEU A 135 8.18 20.69 -7.29
CA LEU A 135 9.46 20.04 -7.63
C LEU A 135 9.92 20.41 -9.04
N GLY A 136 8.99 20.54 -9.99
CA GLY A 136 9.27 21.06 -11.34
C GLY A 136 9.86 22.47 -11.29
N ALA A 137 9.25 23.37 -10.52
CA ALA A 137 9.75 24.73 -10.33
C ALA A 137 11.13 24.77 -9.67
N GLN A 138 11.39 23.94 -8.66
CA GLN A 138 12.70 23.83 -8.01
C GLN A 138 13.79 23.32 -8.98
N VAL A 139 13.47 22.36 -9.85
CA VAL A 139 14.39 21.88 -10.89
C VAL A 139 14.73 23.00 -11.87
N ASP A 140 13.76 23.82 -12.26
CA ASP A 140 13.98 24.94 -13.18
C ASP A 140 14.76 26.08 -12.52
N GLU A 141 14.53 26.36 -11.23
CA GLU A 141 15.34 27.30 -10.45
C GLU A 141 16.81 26.83 -10.34
N LEU A 142 17.04 25.53 -10.07
CA LEU A 142 18.38 24.96 -10.04
C LEU A 142 19.07 25.01 -11.41
N ARG A 143 18.31 24.79 -12.51
CA ARG A 143 18.83 24.95 -13.87
C ARG A 143 19.22 26.39 -14.15
N GLN A 144 18.39 27.35 -13.77
CA GLN A 144 18.67 28.77 -13.93
C GLN A 144 19.91 29.19 -13.12
N ALA A 145 19.99 28.80 -11.83
CA ALA A 145 21.15 29.05 -11.00
C ALA A 145 22.43 28.41 -11.57
N GLY A 146 22.32 27.20 -12.14
CA GLY A 146 23.40 26.55 -12.87
C GLY A 146 23.85 27.33 -14.10
N GLN A 147 22.92 27.82 -14.92
CA GLN A 147 23.21 28.66 -16.09
C GLN A 147 23.86 30.00 -15.70
N GLU A 148 23.36 30.66 -14.66
CA GLU A 148 23.93 31.91 -14.13
C GLU A 148 25.36 31.68 -13.60
N THR A 149 25.60 30.54 -12.94
CA THR A 149 26.93 30.17 -12.47
C THR A 149 27.90 29.95 -13.64
N ILE A 150 27.46 29.24 -14.69
CA ILE A 150 28.25 29.06 -15.92
C ILE A 150 28.55 30.42 -16.55
N ALA A 151 27.55 31.30 -16.69
CA ALA A 151 27.74 32.63 -17.25
C ALA A 151 28.75 33.47 -16.45
N LEU A 152 28.73 33.39 -15.11
CA LEU A 152 29.72 34.06 -14.26
C LEU A 152 31.13 33.48 -14.43
N TYR A 153 31.27 32.17 -14.61
CA TYR A 153 32.57 31.56 -14.90
C TYR A 153 33.09 31.97 -16.29
N GLU A 154 32.22 32.01 -17.29
CA GLU A 154 32.55 32.49 -18.63
C GLU A 154 32.98 33.97 -18.61
N GLU A 155 32.28 34.84 -17.86
CA GLU A 155 32.67 36.24 -17.68
C GLU A 155 34.05 36.37 -17.03
N ARG A 156 34.31 35.63 -15.94
CA ARG A 156 35.62 35.63 -15.26
C ARG A 156 36.73 35.10 -16.16
N LEU A 157 36.45 34.07 -16.97
CA LEU A 157 37.41 33.54 -17.93
C LEU A 157 37.75 34.60 -18.99
N ASN A 158 36.74 35.28 -19.54
CA ASN A 158 36.91 36.36 -20.51
C ASN A 158 37.72 37.54 -19.92
N ASP A 159 37.48 37.91 -18.66
CA ASP A 159 38.25 38.94 -17.96
C ASP A 159 39.72 38.52 -17.77
N ALA A 160 39.96 37.27 -17.36
CA ALA A 160 41.31 36.73 -17.20
C ALA A 160 42.06 36.65 -18.54
N GLU A 161 41.37 36.27 -19.63
CA GLU A 161 41.91 36.29 -20.98
C GLU A 161 42.27 37.71 -21.44
N LYS A 162 41.42 38.69 -21.14
CA LYS A 162 41.70 40.10 -21.42
C LYS A 162 42.93 40.60 -20.66
N ASP A 163 43.04 40.27 -19.37
CA ASP A 163 44.21 40.62 -18.55
C ASP A 163 45.48 39.96 -19.09
N LYS A 164 45.39 38.70 -19.55
CA LYS A 164 46.49 38.00 -20.22
C LYS A 164 46.95 38.75 -21.47
N TYR A 165 46.03 39.14 -22.36
CA TYR A 165 46.38 39.92 -23.54
C TYR A 165 47.01 41.29 -23.19
N GLU A 166 46.53 41.96 -22.14
CA GLU A 166 47.15 43.21 -21.66
C GLU A 166 48.57 43.01 -21.12
N LEU A 167 48.81 41.93 -20.38
CA LEU A 167 50.13 41.56 -19.87
C LEU A 167 51.09 41.18 -21.00
N GLU A 168 50.64 40.38 -21.97
CA GLU A 168 51.42 40.03 -23.17
C GLU A 168 51.83 41.31 -23.94
N ALA A 169 50.92 42.26 -24.11
CA ALA A 169 51.24 43.56 -24.73
C ALA A 169 52.29 44.35 -23.92
N ARG A 170 52.18 44.38 -22.58
CA ARG A 170 53.16 45.05 -21.71
C ARG A 170 54.52 44.36 -21.78
N VAL A 171 54.58 43.03 -21.73
CA VAL A 171 55.82 42.25 -21.87
C VAL A 171 56.47 42.56 -23.21
N SER A 172 55.73 42.52 -24.32
CA SER A 172 56.23 42.88 -25.65
C SER A 172 56.84 44.29 -25.69
N THR A 173 56.20 45.28 -25.07
CA THR A 173 56.77 46.64 -25.00
C THR A 173 58.03 46.73 -24.13
N LEU A 174 58.11 45.97 -23.03
CA LEU A 174 59.29 45.91 -22.17
C LEU A 174 60.45 45.19 -22.84
N GLU A 175 60.19 44.09 -23.54
CA GLU A 175 61.18 43.36 -24.34
C GLU A 175 61.72 44.24 -25.46
N SER A 176 60.86 44.99 -26.17
CA SER A 176 61.29 45.97 -27.18
C SER A 176 62.19 47.06 -26.58
N ARG A 177 61.82 47.60 -25.41
CA ARG A 177 62.64 48.58 -24.67
C ARG A 177 63.97 48.00 -24.19
N ALA A 178 63.97 46.77 -23.67
CA ALA A 178 65.17 46.10 -23.21
C ALA A 178 66.12 45.80 -24.38
N ALA A 179 65.57 45.34 -25.52
CA ALA A 179 66.32 45.17 -26.76
C ALA A 179 66.91 46.49 -27.28
N ALA A 180 66.18 47.60 -27.17
CA ALA A 180 66.69 48.93 -27.51
C ALA A 180 67.77 49.43 -26.53
N ALA A 181 67.60 49.21 -25.22
CA ALA A 181 68.58 49.58 -24.20
C ALA A 181 69.86 48.76 -24.30
N ALA A 182 69.77 47.46 -24.60
CA ALA A 182 70.92 46.59 -24.86
C ALA A 182 71.75 47.03 -26.08
N ARG A 183 71.17 47.80 -27.00
CA ARG A 183 71.87 48.41 -28.14
C ARG A 183 72.56 49.74 -27.81
N SER A 184 72.40 50.29 -26.60
CA SER A 184 73.01 51.55 -26.17
C SER A 184 74.17 51.32 -25.17
N PRO A 185 75.44 51.61 -25.52
CA PRO A 185 76.56 51.53 -24.59
C PRO A 185 76.59 52.69 -23.57
N SER A 186 77.04 52.34 -22.35
CA SER A 186 77.27 53.05 -21.06
C SER A 186 77.44 54.59 -21.01
N PRO A 187 77.27 55.21 -19.82
CA PRO A 187 78.49 55.62 -19.11
C PRO A 187 78.49 55.43 -17.56
N THR A 188 79.68 55.06 -17.09
CA THR A 188 80.20 54.96 -15.73
C THR A 188 80.32 56.35 -15.08
N SER A 189 80.01 56.50 -13.78
CA SER A 189 80.46 57.68 -13.01
C SER A 189 80.60 57.44 -11.49
N PRO A 190 81.47 58.23 -10.80
CA PRO A 190 82.23 57.85 -9.58
C PRO A 190 81.67 58.49 -8.27
N PRO A 191 82.22 58.12 -7.08
CA PRO A 191 81.67 58.54 -5.78
C PRO A 191 82.33 59.81 -5.21
N PRO A 192 81.59 60.74 -4.55
CA PRO A 192 82.19 61.81 -3.77
C PRO A 192 82.13 61.51 -2.25
N LYS A 193 83.27 61.74 -1.59
CA LYS A 193 83.46 61.78 -0.14
C LYS A 193 83.26 63.22 0.36
N VAL A 194 83.00 63.35 1.67
CA VAL A 194 83.00 64.56 2.53
C VAL A 194 81.63 65.22 2.72
N ALA A 195 80.86 64.73 3.70
CA ALA A 195 79.71 65.44 4.30
C ALA A 195 79.38 64.93 5.72
N SER A 196 80.38 64.75 6.60
CA SER A 196 80.25 63.99 7.86
C SER A 196 79.10 64.39 8.81
N SER A 197 78.69 65.66 8.87
CA SER A 197 77.60 66.09 9.76
C SER A 197 76.20 66.03 9.10
N ALA A 198 76.11 66.37 7.81
CA ALA A 198 74.85 66.21 7.07
C ALA A 198 74.53 64.72 6.85
N THR A 199 75.54 63.89 6.58
CA THR A 199 75.36 62.45 6.43
C THR A 199 75.03 61.76 7.74
N GLU A 200 75.44 62.26 8.90
CA GLU A 200 75.03 61.67 10.18
C GLU A 200 73.55 61.93 10.46
N ILE A 201 73.08 63.16 10.25
CA ILE A 201 71.65 63.50 10.38
C ILE A 201 70.82 62.70 9.36
N ASP A 202 71.28 62.59 8.11
CA ASP A 202 70.61 61.78 7.10
C ASP A 202 70.64 60.28 7.45
N ASN A 203 71.74 59.76 8.00
CA ASN A 203 71.82 58.37 8.45
C ASN A 203 70.91 58.10 9.65
N GLU A 204 70.75 59.04 10.56
CA GLU A 204 69.82 58.93 11.69
C GLU A 204 68.36 59.00 11.22
N ALA A 205 68.02 59.93 10.32
CA ALA A 205 66.71 59.97 9.67
C ALA A 205 66.41 58.69 8.87
N LEU A 206 67.40 58.12 8.18
CA LEU A 206 67.28 56.83 7.49
C LEU A 206 67.08 55.67 8.48
N ARG A 207 67.77 55.67 9.63
CA ARG A 207 67.54 54.68 10.69
C ARG A 207 66.13 54.79 11.25
N GLU A 208 65.64 55.99 11.54
CA GLU A 208 64.25 56.21 11.98
C GLU A 208 63.24 55.74 10.92
N GLN A 209 63.50 56.02 9.64
CA GLN A 209 62.68 55.50 8.54
C GLN A 209 62.70 53.98 8.45
N VAL A 210 63.87 53.35 8.62
CA VAL A 210 63.99 51.88 8.65
C VAL A 210 63.20 51.31 9.82
N VAL A 211 63.32 51.89 11.02
CA VAL A 211 62.54 51.46 12.21
C VAL A 211 61.03 51.66 11.98
N HIS A 212 60.61 52.77 11.38
CA HIS A 212 59.20 53.00 11.03
C HIS A 212 58.70 51.97 10.00
N LEU A 213 59.47 51.68 8.96
CA LEU A 213 59.14 50.68 7.95
C LEU A 213 59.11 49.27 8.55
N GLN A 214 60.06 48.90 9.41
CA GLN A 214 60.05 47.62 10.13
C GLN A 214 58.81 47.48 11.02
N ARG A 215 58.44 48.53 11.76
CA ARG A 215 57.20 48.54 12.55
C ARG A 215 55.96 48.43 11.66
N LYS A 216 55.97 49.06 10.48
CA LYS A 216 54.88 48.97 9.51
C LYS A 216 54.79 47.57 8.89
N VAL A 217 55.93 46.92 8.60
CA VAL A 217 56.00 45.54 8.12
C VAL A 217 55.41 44.60 9.19
N GLY A 218 55.85 44.70 10.45
CA GLY A 218 55.28 43.87 11.53
C GLY A 218 53.76 44.02 11.67
N LYS A 219 53.23 45.26 11.59
CA LYS A 219 51.77 45.48 11.59
C LYS A 219 51.05 44.87 10.38
N LEU A 220 51.69 44.81 9.21
CA LEU A 220 51.10 44.20 8.02
C LEU A 220 51.20 42.68 8.07
N GLU A 221 52.25 42.14 8.70
CA GLU A 221 52.40 40.70 8.98
C GLU A 221 51.33 40.23 9.96
N ASP A 222 51.16 40.92 11.10
CA ASP A 222 50.10 40.63 12.07
C ASP A 222 48.70 40.66 11.40
N ALA A 223 48.45 41.68 10.57
CA ALA A 223 47.18 41.81 9.85
C ALA A 223 46.96 40.72 8.79
N LEU A 224 48.04 40.20 8.16
CA LEU A 224 47.96 39.09 7.23
C LEU A 224 47.70 37.77 7.96
N GLU A 225 48.33 37.54 9.11
CA GLU A 225 48.09 36.37 9.95
C GLU A 225 46.65 36.36 10.49
N ASP A 226 46.15 37.50 10.97
CA ASP A 226 44.75 37.64 11.39
C ASP A 226 43.77 37.37 10.23
N ALA A 227 44.08 37.85 9.02
CA ALA A 227 43.27 37.63 7.83
C ALA A 227 43.29 36.16 7.37
N GLN A 228 44.45 35.50 7.43
CA GLN A 228 44.57 34.07 7.14
C GLN A 228 43.79 33.23 8.16
N ALA A 229 43.92 33.53 9.46
CA ALA A 229 43.15 32.85 10.49
C ALA A 229 41.63 33.10 10.38
N ALA A 230 41.21 34.27 9.89
CA ALA A 230 39.80 34.54 9.58
C ALA A 230 39.32 33.69 8.39
N ALA A 231 40.09 33.64 7.30
CA ALA A 231 39.77 32.85 6.12
C ALA A 231 39.66 31.35 6.45
N GLU A 232 40.58 30.79 7.24
CA GLU A 232 40.53 29.39 7.68
C GLU A 232 39.26 29.09 8.51
N ARG A 233 38.85 30.02 9.39
CA ARG A 233 37.60 29.87 10.15
C ARG A 233 36.36 29.93 9.25
N GLU A 234 36.38 30.78 8.23
CA GLU A 234 35.29 30.86 7.24
C GLU A 234 35.21 29.60 6.38
N GLU A 235 36.36 29.07 5.92
CA GLU A 235 36.42 27.81 5.17
C GLU A 235 35.92 26.63 6.02
N ALA A 236 36.33 26.55 7.29
CA ALA A 236 35.82 25.55 8.23
C ALA A 236 34.30 25.68 8.44
N ALA A 237 33.76 26.90 8.50
CA ALA A 237 32.33 27.12 8.62
C ALA A 237 31.56 26.73 7.34
N LEU A 238 32.12 27.01 6.15
CA LEU A 238 31.51 26.64 4.87
C LEU A 238 31.52 25.13 4.66
N THR A 239 32.63 24.46 4.97
CA THR A 239 32.73 22.99 4.90
C THR A 239 31.77 22.29 5.86
N ASP A 240 31.58 22.82 7.08
CA ASP A 240 30.58 22.28 8.01
C ASP A 240 29.13 22.50 7.52
N ARG A 241 28.85 23.65 6.89
CA ARG A 241 27.53 23.89 6.26
C ARG A 241 27.27 22.92 5.11
N MET A 242 28.24 22.71 4.21
CA MET A 242 28.11 21.75 3.11
C MET A 242 27.89 20.33 3.64
N ARG A 243 28.61 19.94 4.70
CA ARG A 243 28.42 18.64 5.36
C ARG A 243 27.00 18.45 5.88
N ARG A 244 26.43 19.45 6.58
CA ARG A 244 25.06 19.39 7.10
C ARG A 244 24.01 19.33 5.99
N LEU A 245 24.22 20.07 4.89
CA LEU A 245 23.33 20.01 3.73
C LEU A 245 23.35 18.61 3.09
N LYS A 246 24.54 18.02 2.96
CA LYS A 246 24.70 16.65 2.45
C LYS A 246 24.03 15.60 3.36
N GLU A 247 24.18 15.72 4.67
CA GLU A 247 23.50 14.85 5.64
C GLU A 247 21.96 14.94 5.52
N LYS A 248 21.41 16.15 5.28
CA LYS A 248 19.99 16.35 5.02
C LYS A 248 19.54 15.76 3.68
N GLU A 249 20.33 15.94 2.63
CA GLU A 249 20.07 15.36 1.32
C GLU A 249 20.05 13.83 1.39
N ASP A 250 21.01 13.22 2.08
CA ASP A 250 21.07 11.77 2.30
C ASP A 250 19.88 11.26 3.13
N ALA A 251 19.41 12.04 4.12
CA ALA A 251 18.21 11.73 4.89
C ALA A 251 16.94 11.74 4.02
N MET A 252 16.72 12.80 3.22
CA MET A 252 15.58 12.89 2.31
C MET A 252 15.61 11.79 1.24
N LYS A 253 16.80 11.46 0.70
CA LYS A 253 16.97 10.32 -0.21
C LYS A 253 16.55 9.00 0.45
N LYS A 254 16.92 8.80 1.72
CA LYS A 254 16.53 7.61 2.47
C LYS A 254 15.00 7.54 2.64
N GLU A 255 14.36 8.63 3.06
CA GLU A 255 12.90 8.72 3.19
C GLU A 255 12.18 8.45 1.86
N LEU A 256 12.66 9.01 0.75
CA LEU A 256 12.12 8.72 -0.59
C LEU A 256 12.23 7.23 -0.95
N THR A 257 13.35 6.58 -0.63
CA THR A 257 13.50 5.14 -0.89
C THR A 257 12.61 4.29 0.01
N GLU A 258 12.36 4.70 1.25
CA GLU A 258 11.43 4.03 2.16
C GLU A 258 9.98 4.21 1.71
N GLY A 259 9.59 5.41 1.28
CA GLY A 259 8.29 5.70 0.69
C GLY A 259 8.01 4.88 -0.57
N ARG A 260 8.99 4.76 -1.49
CA ARG A 260 8.85 3.88 -2.67
C ARG A 260 8.62 2.41 -2.29
N LYS A 261 9.36 1.90 -1.31
CA LYS A 261 9.17 0.51 -0.82
C LYS A 261 7.77 0.31 -0.23
N GLU A 262 7.24 1.30 0.47
CA GLU A 262 5.89 1.23 1.03
C GLU A 262 4.81 1.23 -0.05
N VAL A 263 4.94 2.09 -1.06
CA VAL A 263 4.06 2.08 -2.25
C VAL A 263 4.10 0.71 -2.95
N ASP A 264 5.28 0.12 -3.12
CA ASP A 264 5.41 -1.22 -3.72
C ASP A 264 4.74 -2.32 -2.88
N ARG A 265 4.79 -2.24 -1.54
CA ARG A 265 4.06 -3.16 -0.65
C ARG A 265 2.55 -2.99 -0.79
N MET A 266 2.08 -1.74 -0.82
CA MET A 266 0.66 -1.42 -1.00
C MET A 266 0.14 -1.92 -2.36
N ASN A 267 0.89 -1.71 -3.45
CA ASN A 267 0.53 -2.21 -4.78
C ASN A 267 0.46 -3.74 -4.83
N LYS A 268 1.37 -4.45 -4.13
CA LYS A 268 1.32 -5.91 -4.01
C LYS A 268 0.10 -6.38 -3.23
N ALA A 269 -0.23 -5.70 -2.13
CA ALA A 269 -1.42 -6.00 -1.33
C ALA A 269 -2.71 -5.73 -2.11
N GLU A 270 -2.78 -4.62 -2.85
CA GLU A 270 -3.89 -4.29 -3.73
C GLU A 270 -4.06 -5.34 -4.84
N GLY A 271 -2.97 -5.72 -5.51
CA GLY A 271 -3.00 -6.78 -6.53
C GLY A 271 -3.46 -8.13 -5.97
N ALA A 272 -3.11 -8.46 -4.72
CA ALA A 272 -3.60 -9.66 -4.06
C ALA A 272 -5.10 -9.56 -3.70
N ALA A 273 -5.56 -8.38 -3.25
CA ALA A 273 -6.97 -8.14 -2.97
C ALA A 273 -7.83 -8.21 -4.25
N ARG A 274 -7.37 -7.62 -5.36
CA ARG A 274 -8.03 -7.70 -6.68
C ARG A 274 -8.19 -9.14 -7.14
N ARG A 275 -7.13 -9.96 -7.05
CA ARG A 275 -7.22 -11.40 -7.37
C ARG A 275 -8.25 -12.14 -6.53
N ARG A 276 -8.34 -11.87 -5.22
CA ARG A 276 -9.38 -12.48 -4.37
C ARG A 276 -10.79 -12.06 -4.77
N VAL A 277 -10.98 -10.81 -5.18
CA VAL A 277 -12.27 -10.33 -5.69
C VAL A 277 -12.63 -11.06 -6.97
N GLU A 278 -11.70 -11.17 -7.92
CA GLU A 278 -11.89 -11.94 -9.17
C GLU A 278 -12.24 -13.41 -8.91
N GLU A 279 -11.58 -14.06 -7.95
CA GLU A 279 -11.89 -15.44 -7.53
C GLU A 279 -13.31 -15.57 -6.95
N VAL A 280 -13.73 -14.64 -6.09
CA VAL A 280 -15.08 -14.62 -5.51
C VAL A 280 -16.14 -14.33 -6.57
N GLU A 281 -15.87 -13.41 -7.51
CA GLU A 281 -16.76 -13.12 -8.62
C GLU A 281 -16.92 -14.32 -9.56
N ALA A 282 -15.83 -15.04 -9.87
CA ALA A 282 -15.87 -16.27 -10.65
C ALA A 282 -16.68 -17.36 -9.93
N ALA A 283 -16.48 -17.55 -8.62
CA ALA A 283 -17.25 -18.51 -7.82
C ALA A 283 -18.75 -18.15 -7.79
N LEU A 284 -19.10 -16.86 -7.73
CA LEU A 284 -20.50 -16.41 -7.80
C LEU A 284 -21.12 -16.65 -9.18
N GLN A 285 -20.36 -16.44 -10.27
CA GLN A 285 -20.82 -16.75 -11.62
C GLN A 285 -21.06 -18.25 -11.80
N GLU A 286 -20.15 -19.11 -11.33
CA GLU A 286 -20.32 -20.57 -11.34
C GLU A 286 -21.52 -21.02 -10.48
N SER A 287 -21.68 -20.44 -9.28
CA SER A 287 -22.87 -20.71 -8.45
C SER A 287 -24.16 -20.26 -9.12
N THR A 288 -24.14 -19.20 -9.92
CA THR A 288 -25.31 -18.73 -10.65
C THR A 288 -25.64 -19.68 -11.81
N ALA A 289 -24.64 -20.10 -12.57
CA ALA A 289 -24.80 -21.06 -13.67
C ALA A 289 -25.33 -22.42 -13.16
N THR A 290 -24.78 -22.95 -12.06
CA THR A 290 -25.26 -24.20 -11.46
C THR A 290 -26.70 -24.10 -10.95
N LEU A 291 -27.13 -22.93 -10.44
CA LEU A 291 -28.53 -22.69 -10.08
C LEU A 291 -29.45 -22.59 -11.30
N GLU A 292 -28.99 -22.04 -12.42
CA GLU A 292 -29.72 -22.00 -13.68
C GLU A 292 -29.89 -23.40 -14.28
N ASP A 293 -28.83 -24.21 -14.29
CA ASP A 293 -28.86 -25.60 -14.73
C ASP A 293 -29.84 -26.43 -13.88
N ALA A 294 -29.76 -26.31 -12.54
CA ALA A 294 -30.69 -26.99 -11.64
C ALA A 294 -32.16 -26.55 -11.85
N ARG A 295 -32.40 -25.27 -12.18
CA ARG A 295 -33.75 -24.79 -12.53
C ARG A 295 -34.23 -25.39 -13.86
N ALA A 296 -33.36 -25.45 -14.86
CA ALA A 296 -33.66 -26.07 -16.15
C ALA A 296 -33.98 -27.55 -16.02
N GLU A 297 -33.25 -28.29 -15.17
CA GLU A 297 -33.55 -29.69 -14.84
C GLU A 297 -34.92 -29.85 -14.15
N VAL A 298 -35.24 -29.01 -13.17
CA VAL A 298 -36.54 -29.03 -12.49
C VAL A 298 -37.68 -28.71 -13.47
N GLU A 299 -37.49 -27.76 -14.38
CA GLU A 299 -38.45 -27.47 -15.44
C GLU A 299 -38.60 -28.65 -16.42
N GLY A 300 -37.50 -29.32 -16.78
CA GLY A 300 -37.49 -30.56 -17.56
C GLY A 300 -38.33 -31.65 -16.89
N LEU A 301 -38.08 -31.94 -15.62
CA LEU A 301 -38.82 -32.93 -14.85
C LEU A 301 -40.31 -32.58 -14.70
N ARG A 302 -40.65 -31.29 -14.53
CA ARG A 302 -42.04 -30.83 -14.51
C ARG A 302 -42.75 -31.07 -15.84
N ASN A 303 -42.07 -30.82 -16.96
CA ASN A 303 -42.62 -31.10 -18.29
C ASN A 303 -42.79 -32.61 -18.53
N GLU A 304 -41.84 -33.43 -18.08
CA GLU A 304 -41.95 -34.89 -18.13
C GLU A 304 -43.13 -35.41 -17.29
N LEU A 305 -43.31 -34.89 -16.07
CA LEU A 305 -44.45 -35.22 -15.22
C LEU A 305 -45.78 -34.80 -15.88
N ALA A 306 -45.86 -33.62 -16.48
CA ALA A 306 -47.04 -33.18 -17.21
C ALA A 306 -47.37 -34.08 -18.42
N ASN A 307 -46.34 -34.53 -19.15
CA ASN A 307 -46.50 -35.48 -20.25
C ASN A 307 -46.97 -36.87 -19.75
N LEU A 308 -46.46 -37.33 -18.61
CA LEU A 308 -46.88 -38.58 -17.98
C LEU A 308 -48.34 -38.50 -17.51
N ASP A 309 -48.75 -37.38 -16.90
CA ASP A 309 -50.12 -37.16 -16.43
C ASP A 309 -51.12 -37.11 -17.61
N GLY A 310 -50.71 -36.51 -18.73
CA GLY A 310 -51.45 -36.56 -19.99
C GLY A 310 -51.63 -37.98 -20.54
N LEU A 311 -50.59 -38.82 -20.46
CA LEU A 311 -50.67 -40.23 -20.88
C LEU A 311 -51.57 -41.08 -19.97
N VAL A 312 -51.57 -40.80 -18.67
CA VAL A 312 -52.41 -41.50 -17.68
C VAL A 312 -53.88 -41.15 -17.87
N SER A 313 -54.19 -39.92 -18.28
CA SER A 313 -55.56 -39.45 -18.46
C SER A 313 -56.24 -39.95 -19.75
N ASP A 314 -55.48 -40.27 -20.81
CA ASP A 314 -56.05 -40.51 -22.16
C ASP A 314 -56.20 -42.01 -22.55
N ASN A 315 -55.65 -42.95 -21.77
CA ASN A 315 -55.74 -44.39 -22.08
C ASN A 315 -56.29 -45.20 -20.89
N GLY A 316 -57.59 -45.54 -20.93
CA GLY A 316 -58.29 -46.40 -19.97
C GLY A 316 -57.90 -47.90 -19.99
N ASP A 317 -56.68 -48.24 -20.42
CA ASP A 317 -56.18 -49.62 -20.46
C ASP A 317 -55.10 -49.83 -19.39
N ALA A 318 -55.55 -50.00 -18.15
CA ALA A 318 -54.73 -50.03 -16.93
C ALA A 318 -53.72 -51.20 -16.87
N GLY A 319 -53.82 -52.18 -17.77
CA GLY A 319 -52.96 -53.36 -17.78
C GLY A 319 -51.52 -53.11 -18.27
N ASP A 320 -51.32 -52.20 -19.22
CA ASP A 320 -49.99 -51.94 -19.81
C ASP A 320 -49.15 -50.92 -19.01
N LEU A 321 -49.81 -50.16 -18.13
CA LEU A 321 -49.19 -49.12 -17.31
C LEU A 321 -48.26 -49.71 -16.25
N TYR A 322 -48.66 -50.82 -15.61
CA TYR A 322 -47.85 -51.50 -14.60
C TYR A 322 -46.56 -52.06 -15.19
N THR A 323 -46.61 -52.58 -16.42
CA THR A 323 -45.45 -53.10 -17.16
C THR A 323 -44.46 -52.00 -17.54
N ARG A 324 -44.95 -50.79 -17.87
CA ARG A 324 -44.08 -49.63 -18.13
C ARG A 324 -43.48 -49.05 -16.85
N VAL A 325 -44.24 -48.94 -15.77
CA VAL A 325 -43.72 -48.49 -14.46
C VAL A 325 -42.64 -49.45 -13.96
N ALA A 326 -42.83 -50.76 -14.07
CA ALA A 326 -41.81 -51.74 -13.74
C ALA A 326 -40.51 -51.54 -14.55
N LYS A 327 -40.61 -51.29 -15.87
CA LYS A 327 -39.43 -51.00 -16.71
C LYS A 327 -38.72 -49.69 -16.33
N ILE A 328 -39.45 -48.67 -15.89
CA ILE A 328 -38.86 -47.40 -15.42
C ILE A 328 -38.13 -47.62 -14.09
N VAL A 329 -38.73 -48.37 -13.16
CA VAL A 329 -38.10 -48.72 -11.88
C VAL A 329 -36.84 -49.56 -12.09
N ASP A 330 -36.88 -50.56 -12.97
CA ASP A 330 -35.72 -51.39 -13.31
C ASP A 330 -34.60 -50.56 -13.96
N ARG A 331 -34.95 -49.60 -14.82
CA ARG A 331 -33.98 -48.70 -15.46
C ARG A 331 -33.35 -47.74 -14.45
N GLY A 332 -34.16 -47.19 -13.54
CA GLY A 332 -33.68 -46.35 -12.44
C GLY A 332 -32.78 -47.11 -11.46
N ALA A 333 -33.09 -48.39 -11.18
CA ALA A 333 -32.25 -49.24 -10.36
C ALA A 333 -30.90 -49.54 -11.04
N ALA A 334 -30.89 -49.82 -12.34
CA ALA A 334 -29.66 -50.04 -13.11
C ALA A 334 -28.79 -48.77 -13.21
N GLU A 335 -29.41 -47.60 -13.35
CA GLU A 335 -28.72 -46.31 -13.39
C GLU A 335 -28.14 -45.93 -12.02
N LYS A 336 -28.91 -46.12 -10.94
CA LYS A 336 -28.40 -45.97 -9.56
C LYS A 336 -27.21 -46.87 -9.30
N GLN A 337 -27.23 -48.11 -9.78
CA GLN A 337 -26.09 -49.02 -9.64
C GLN A 337 -24.87 -48.50 -10.40
N ARG A 338 -25.03 -48.02 -11.65
CA ARG A 338 -23.93 -47.43 -12.41
C ARG A 338 -23.30 -46.22 -11.73
N LEU A 339 -24.13 -45.32 -11.19
CA LEU A 339 -23.65 -44.15 -10.45
C LEU A 339 -22.92 -44.57 -9.16
N THR A 340 -23.37 -45.63 -8.50
CA THR A 340 -22.70 -46.19 -7.31
C THR A 340 -21.32 -46.74 -7.68
N ASP A 341 -21.23 -47.53 -8.75
CA ASP A 341 -19.97 -48.09 -9.25
C ASP A 341 -18.98 -46.97 -9.68
N GLU A 342 -19.49 -45.88 -10.27
CA GLU A 342 -18.68 -44.72 -10.66
C GLU A 342 -18.19 -43.92 -9.45
N ILE A 343 -19.02 -43.71 -8.42
CA ILE A 343 -18.60 -43.12 -7.14
C ILE A 343 -17.48 -43.93 -6.50
N ASP A 344 -17.60 -45.26 -6.48
CA ASP A 344 -16.58 -46.14 -5.89
C ASP A 344 -15.27 -46.09 -6.70
N LYS A 345 -15.35 -46.00 -8.03
CA LYS A 345 -14.18 -45.80 -8.90
C LYS A 345 -13.50 -44.44 -8.66
N LEU A 346 -14.27 -43.37 -8.50
CA LEU A 346 -13.74 -42.03 -8.20
C LEU A 346 -13.09 -41.98 -6.81
N ARG A 347 -13.68 -42.65 -5.81
CA ARG A 347 -13.08 -42.78 -4.47
C ARG A 347 -11.74 -43.50 -4.50
N LEU A 348 -11.64 -44.62 -5.22
CA LEU A 348 -10.39 -45.34 -5.42
C LEU A 348 -9.34 -44.44 -6.10
N SER A 349 -9.71 -43.70 -7.14
CA SER A 349 -8.80 -42.77 -7.81
C SER A 349 -8.33 -41.63 -6.89
N LEU A 350 -9.18 -41.14 -5.99
CA LEU A 350 -8.83 -40.13 -4.99
C LEU A 350 -7.87 -40.69 -3.94
N GLU A 351 -8.07 -41.93 -3.48
CA GLU A 351 -7.14 -42.60 -2.58
C GLU A 351 -5.76 -42.82 -3.21
N ASP A 352 -5.71 -43.25 -4.48
CA ASP A 352 -4.45 -43.41 -5.21
C ASP A 352 -3.73 -42.06 -5.40
N ALA A 353 -4.47 -41.00 -5.73
CA ALA A 353 -3.90 -39.65 -5.83
C ALA A 353 -3.37 -39.15 -4.48
N ARG A 354 -4.10 -39.41 -3.38
CA ARG A 354 -3.64 -39.08 -2.01
C ARG A 354 -2.39 -39.86 -1.62
N ARG A 355 -2.30 -41.15 -1.96
CA ARG A 355 -1.09 -41.96 -1.75
C ARG A 355 0.08 -41.40 -2.55
N GLY A 356 -0.12 -41.04 -3.81
CA GLY A 356 0.88 -40.37 -4.65
C GLY A 356 1.36 -39.05 -4.06
N HIS A 357 0.44 -38.21 -3.59
CA HIS A 357 0.78 -36.93 -2.96
C HIS A 357 1.55 -37.12 -1.65
N SER A 358 1.18 -38.12 -0.82
CA SER A 358 1.93 -38.43 0.40
C SER A 358 3.35 -38.91 0.11
N GLY A 359 3.56 -39.66 -0.99
CA GLY A 359 4.89 -40.08 -1.44
C GLY A 359 5.76 -38.90 -1.90
N ILE A 360 5.19 -38.01 -2.71
CA ILE A 360 5.87 -36.78 -3.17
C ILE A 360 6.21 -35.88 -1.99
N SER A 361 5.29 -35.72 -1.03
CA SER A 361 5.51 -34.94 0.19
C SER A 361 6.70 -35.48 1.01
N GLN A 362 6.75 -36.80 1.23
CA GLN A 362 7.89 -37.45 1.90
C GLN A 362 9.21 -37.24 1.13
N GLU A 363 9.19 -37.30 -0.19
CA GLU A 363 10.37 -37.04 -1.02
C GLU A 363 10.84 -35.58 -0.89
N THR A 364 9.92 -34.61 -0.86
CA THR A 364 10.26 -33.21 -0.64
C THR A 364 10.86 -32.95 0.75
N ASP A 365 10.37 -33.62 1.79
CA ASP A 365 10.92 -33.53 3.14
C ASP A 365 12.33 -34.13 3.23
N ASN A 366 12.58 -35.26 2.55
CA ASN A 366 13.91 -35.87 2.47
C ASN A 366 14.92 -34.96 1.76
N LEU A 367 14.50 -34.31 0.66
CA LEU A 367 15.35 -33.33 -0.05
C LEU A 367 15.64 -32.09 0.81
N ARG A 368 14.65 -31.59 1.55
CA ARG A 368 14.83 -30.48 2.51
C ARG A 368 15.83 -30.83 3.62
N GLN A 369 15.73 -32.03 4.19
CA GLN A 369 16.70 -32.50 5.20
C GLN A 369 18.11 -32.60 4.63
N THR A 370 18.24 -33.07 3.38
CA THR A 370 19.54 -33.17 2.69
C THR A 370 20.17 -31.79 2.46
N LEU A 371 19.39 -30.81 2.03
CA LEU A 371 19.85 -29.42 1.87
C LEU A 371 20.25 -28.79 3.20
N ALA A 372 19.49 -29.03 4.27
CA ALA A 372 19.83 -28.55 5.61
C ALA A 372 21.16 -29.15 6.10
N ALA A 373 21.40 -30.44 5.88
CA ALA A 373 22.65 -31.09 6.23
C ALA A 373 23.85 -30.53 5.46
N GLN A 374 23.71 -30.30 4.14
CA GLN A 374 24.77 -29.69 3.32
C GLN A 374 25.08 -28.25 3.75
N THR A 375 24.06 -27.48 4.13
CA THR A 375 24.23 -26.11 4.60
C THR A 375 25.03 -26.06 5.92
N ALA A 376 24.71 -26.97 6.85
CA ALA A 376 25.45 -27.09 8.10
C ALA A 376 26.92 -27.51 7.88
N GLU A 377 27.19 -28.37 6.89
CA GLU A 377 28.55 -28.76 6.52
C GLU A 377 29.37 -27.57 5.99
N ILE A 378 28.78 -26.74 5.11
CA ILE A 378 29.42 -25.52 4.58
C ILE A 378 29.76 -24.54 5.71
N GLU A 379 28.86 -24.34 6.67
CA GLU A 379 29.14 -23.48 7.82
C GLU A 379 30.28 -24.02 8.69
N SER A 380 30.36 -25.34 8.86
CA SER A 380 31.46 -25.98 9.60
C SER A 380 32.80 -25.79 8.90
N LEU A 381 32.83 -25.84 7.56
CA LEU A 381 34.03 -25.59 6.75
C LEU A 381 34.45 -24.12 6.82
N LYS A 382 33.50 -23.18 6.75
CA LYS A 382 33.78 -21.74 6.94
C LYS A 382 34.37 -21.44 8.32
N LYS A 383 33.83 -22.07 9.39
CA LYS A 383 34.35 -21.92 10.76
C LYS A 383 35.75 -22.49 10.94
N LYS A 384 36.10 -23.57 10.22
CA LYS A 384 37.47 -24.13 10.21
C LYS A 384 38.43 -23.23 9.43
N ALA A 385 38.04 -22.76 8.24
CA ALA A 385 38.88 -21.89 7.41
C ALA A 385 39.24 -20.56 8.09
N ASN A 386 38.32 -19.96 8.88
CA ASN A 386 38.59 -18.72 9.62
C ASN A 386 39.51 -18.91 10.85
N ARG A 387 39.78 -20.15 11.30
CA ARG A 387 40.58 -20.41 12.50
C ARG A 387 42.06 -20.65 12.21
N ASP A 388 42.43 -20.96 10.96
CA ASP A 388 43.80 -21.29 10.55
C ASP A 388 44.60 -20.10 9.99
N VAL A 389 44.07 -18.87 10.01
CA VAL A 389 44.78 -17.64 9.55
C VAL A 389 45.44 -16.87 10.73
N GLY A 390 45.78 -17.58 11.81
CA GLY A 390 46.36 -17.00 13.03
C GLY A 390 47.90 -17.05 13.06
N PHE A 391 48.52 -15.90 12.80
CA PHE A 391 49.76 -15.40 13.43
C PHE A 391 50.94 -16.37 13.58
N ASN A 392 51.86 -16.36 12.60
CA ASN A 392 53.23 -16.79 12.85
C ASN A 392 54.23 -15.95 12.04
N ASN A 393 54.90 -15.00 12.68
CA ASN A 393 56.29 -14.67 12.37
C ASN A 393 56.91 -13.70 13.38
N GLY A 394 57.70 -14.25 14.30
CA GLY A 394 58.76 -13.54 14.99
C GLY A 394 60.05 -14.36 14.88
N ILE A 395 61.01 -13.91 14.08
CA ILE A 395 62.42 -14.34 14.13
C ILE A 395 63.31 -13.12 13.82
N ALA A 396 64.36 -12.97 14.64
CA ALA A 396 65.28 -11.85 14.69
C ALA A 396 66.59 -12.07 13.88
N ALA A 397 67.21 -10.92 13.51
CA ALA A 397 68.61 -10.64 13.11
C ALA A 397 69.09 -11.16 11.71
N PRO A 398 70.12 -10.56 11.04
CA PRO A 398 71.15 -9.63 11.53
C PRO A 398 71.47 -8.37 10.65
N SER A 399 72.31 -7.52 11.22
CA SER A 399 72.98 -6.32 10.68
C SER A 399 73.39 -6.37 9.20
N SER A 400 72.92 -5.39 8.42
CA SER A 400 73.34 -5.11 7.04
C SER A 400 73.19 -3.59 6.74
N PRO A 401 73.83 -3.08 5.67
CA PRO A 401 74.44 -1.74 5.63
C PRO A 401 73.44 -0.60 5.52
N LEU A 402 73.84 0.56 6.04
CA LEU A 402 73.10 1.81 6.06
C LEU A 402 72.33 2.05 4.75
N PRO A 403 70.98 2.09 4.80
CA PRO A 403 70.15 2.28 3.61
C PRO A 403 70.39 3.68 3.05
N SER A 404 70.43 3.74 1.72
CA SER A 404 70.54 5.01 1.01
C SER A 404 69.34 5.90 1.38
N LYS A 405 69.52 7.23 1.34
CA LYS A 405 68.44 8.20 1.65
C LYS A 405 67.16 7.95 0.82
N HIS A 406 67.27 7.28 -0.31
CA HIS A 406 66.16 6.93 -1.19
C HIS A 406 65.30 5.79 -0.63
N ASP A 407 65.89 4.78 0.01
CA ASP A 407 65.15 3.65 0.62
C ASP A 407 64.36 4.08 1.85
N LEU A 408 64.86 5.06 2.60
CA LEU A 408 64.11 5.67 3.71
C LEU A 408 62.90 6.48 3.22
N SER A 409 62.94 7.01 1.99
CA SER A 409 61.79 7.70 1.39
C SER A 409 60.74 6.70 0.91
N ALA A 410 61.17 5.65 0.20
CA ALA A 410 60.30 4.57 -0.25
C ALA A 410 59.61 3.86 0.94
N ALA A 411 60.36 3.53 2.00
CA ALA A 411 59.78 2.95 3.22
C ALA A 411 58.78 3.89 3.91
N ARG A 412 58.96 5.22 3.82
CA ARG A 412 57.99 6.18 4.37
C ARG A 412 56.70 6.24 3.56
N GLU A 413 56.78 6.12 2.23
CA GLU A 413 55.61 6.05 1.36
C GLU A 413 54.86 4.73 1.53
N GLU A 414 55.57 3.60 1.64
CA GLU A 414 54.97 2.31 1.98
C GLU A 414 54.28 2.34 3.34
N ILE A 415 54.90 2.94 4.37
CA ILE A 415 54.27 3.11 5.69
C ILE A 415 53.02 4.00 5.60
N LYS A 416 53.03 5.06 4.78
CA LYS A 416 51.83 5.87 4.54
C LYS A 416 50.74 5.07 3.84
N GLY A 417 51.07 4.27 2.82
CA GLY A 417 50.14 3.39 2.13
C GLY A 417 49.52 2.35 3.06
N LEU A 418 50.34 1.68 3.87
CA LEU A 418 49.87 0.74 4.90
C LEU A 418 48.98 1.43 5.94
N LYS A 419 49.28 2.68 6.32
CA LYS A 419 48.44 3.44 7.26
C LYS A 419 47.07 3.78 6.67
N LEU A 420 46.99 4.11 5.38
CA LEU A 420 45.72 4.32 4.67
C LEU A 420 44.91 3.02 4.59
N ILE A 421 45.54 1.91 4.22
CA ILE A 421 44.88 0.59 4.16
C ILE A 421 44.35 0.20 5.55
N VAL A 422 45.13 0.40 6.62
CA VAL A 422 44.69 0.12 8.00
C VAL A 422 43.52 1.03 8.39
N GLN A 423 43.56 2.31 8.04
CA GLN A 423 42.47 3.25 8.33
C GLN A 423 41.18 2.89 7.56
N GLU A 424 41.32 2.47 6.30
CA GLU A 424 40.21 2.03 5.46
C GLU A 424 39.62 0.72 5.98
N LEU A 425 40.44 -0.27 6.33
CA LEU A 425 40.01 -1.51 6.97
C LEU A 425 39.33 -1.25 8.33
N GLN A 426 39.80 -0.27 9.11
CA GLN A 426 39.13 0.13 10.36
C GLN A 426 37.75 0.75 10.09
N LYS A 427 37.63 1.59 9.05
CA LYS A 427 36.36 2.18 8.64
C LYS A 427 35.39 1.11 8.12
N GLU A 428 35.87 0.17 7.32
CA GLU A 428 35.10 -0.97 6.83
C GLU A 428 34.65 -1.88 7.98
N ASN A 429 35.50 -2.14 8.96
CA ASN A 429 35.15 -2.96 10.14
C ASN A 429 34.05 -2.30 10.99
N LEU A 430 34.12 -0.98 11.18
CA LEU A 430 33.06 -0.21 11.83
C LEU A 430 31.75 -0.26 11.03
N ALA A 431 31.82 -0.10 9.70
CA ALA A 431 30.64 -0.19 8.83
C ALA A 431 30.03 -1.60 8.84
N ALA A 432 30.85 -2.65 8.82
CA ALA A 432 30.40 -4.04 8.92
C ALA A 432 29.75 -4.32 10.29
N THR A 433 30.30 -3.77 11.38
CA THR A 433 29.71 -3.87 12.72
C THR A 433 28.34 -3.18 12.78
N GLN A 434 28.19 -2.01 12.17
CA GLN A 434 26.90 -1.31 12.07
C GLN A 434 25.88 -2.09 11.24
N ARG A 435 26.27 -2.66 10.09
CA ARG A 435 25.40 -3.54 9.30
C ARG A 435 24.95 -4.76 10.08
N THR A 436 25.85 -5.39 10.83
CA THR A 436 25.53 -6.55 11.67
C THR A 436 24.47 -6.19 12.71
N LYS A 437 24.61 -5.04 13.40
CA LYS A 437 23.61 -4.55 14.36
C LYS A 437 22.24 -4.27 13.72
N LEU A 438 22.21 -3.73 12.51
CA LEU A 438 20.96 -3.50 11.78
C LEU A 438 20.26 -4.82 11.45
N VAL A 439 20.99 -5.80 10.92
CA VAL A 439 20.46 -7.15 10.63
C VAL A 439 20.01 -7.86 11.91
N GLU A 440 20.73 -7.70 13.02
CA GLU A 440 20.29 -8.22 14.33
C GLU A 440 18.97 -7.59 14.78
N SER A 441 18.80 -6.28 14.63
CA SER A 441 17.55 -5.59 14.97
C SER A 441 16.37 -5.99 14.06
N GLU A 442 16.63 -6.23 12.77
CA GLU A 442 15.65 -6.73 11.80
C GLU A 442 15.23 -8.16 12.14
N ASN A 443 16.18 -9.05 12.42
CA ASN A 443 15.89 -10.41 12.89
C ASN A 443 15.09 -10.41 14.19
N GLN A 444 15.37 -9.50 15.12
CA GLN A 444 14.62 -9.37 16.35
C GLN A 444 13.17 -8.93 16.09
N MET A 445 12.95 -7.99 15.17
CA MET A 445 11.62 -7.56 14.75
C MET A 445 10.84 -8.71 14.08
N LEU A 446 11.46 -9.41 13.13
CA LEU A 446 10.86 -10.58 12.47
C LEU A 446 10.50 -11.68 13.47
N LEU A 447 11.34 -11.94 14.47
CA LEU A 447 11.01 -12.89 15.53
C LEU A 447 9.76 -12.45 16.32
N THR A 448 9.64 -11.16 16.68
CA THR A 448 8.44 -10.67 17.36
C THR A 448 7.18 -10.74 16.50
N GLU A 449 7.29 -10.52 15.18
CA GLU A 449 6.19 -10.67 14.23
C GLU A 449 5.77 -12.15 14.08
N THR A 450 6.74 -13.07 13.95
CA THR A 450 6.42 -14.51 13.90
C THR A 450 5.75 -15.01 15.18
N GLU A 451 6.11 -14.46 16.34
CA GLU A 451 5.48 -14.78 17.62
C GLU A 451 4.05 -14.21 17.70
N GLN A 452 3.83 -12.99 17.20
CA GLN A 452 2.48 -12.42 17.08
C GLN A 452 1.60 -13.25 16.16
N LEU A 453 2.10 -13.65 14.99
CA LEU A 453 1.36 -14.50 14.05
C LEU A 453 1.03 -15.87 14.67
N ARG A 454 1.94 -16.46 15.47
CA ARG A 454 1.64 -17.69 16.23
C ARG A 454 0.53 -17.47 17.24
N GLN A 455 0.53 -16.36 17.96
CA GLN A 455 -0.54 -16.02 18.91
C GLN A 455 -1.87 -15.79 18.18
N GLU A 456 -1.87 -15.14 17.02
CA GLU A 456 -3.08 -14.95 16.20
C GLU A 456 -3.62 -16.27 15.67
N VAL A 457 -2.76 -17.16 15.17
CA VAL A 457 -3.14 -18.51 14.74
C VAL A 457 -3.72 -19.29 15.92
N GLN A 458 -3.08 -19.26 17.08
CA GLN A 458 -3.60 -19.91 18.28
C GLN A 458 -4.99 -19.36 18.69
N ILE A 459 -5.19 -18.05 18.63
CA ILE A 459 -6.50 -17.44 18.92
C ILE A 459 -7.55 -17.87 17.89
N LEU A 460 -7.18 -17.99 16.61
CA LEU A 460 -8.08 -18.47 15.57
C LEU A 460 -8.42 -19.95 15.75
N GLU A 461 -7.45 -20.79 16.12
CA GLU A 461 -7.65 -22.20 16.46
C GLU A 461 -8.59 -22.32 17.67
N GLU A 462 -8.35 -21.60 18.76
CA GLU A 462 -9.23 -21.57 19.93
C GLU A 462 -10.65 -21.09 19.58
N ASN A 463 -10.78 -20.09 18.69
CA ASN A 463 -12.09 -19.62 18.23
C ASN A 463 -12.81 -20.64 17.33
N LEU A 464 -12.06 -21.36 16.49
CA LEU A 464 -12.59 -22.42 15.64
C LEU A 464 -13.08 -23.59 16.49
N ASP A 465 -12.27 -24.04 17.45
CA ASP A 465 -12.62 -25.11 18.39
C ASP A 465 -13.85 -24.72 19.23
N ASN A 466 -13.92 -23.48 19.72
CA ASN A 466 -15.11 -22.96 20.40
C ASN A 466 -16.34 -22.88 19.47
N SER A 467 -16.14 -22.64 18.17
CA SER A 467 -17.23 -22.62 17.20
C SER A 467 -17.74 -24.04 16.92
N LEU A 468 -16.83 -25.00 16.74
CA LEU A 468 -17.15 -26.41 16.52
C LEU A 468 -17.85 -27.02 17.74
N LEU A 469 -17.35 -26.78 18.96
CA LEU A 469 -18.00 -27.24 20.18
C LEU A 469 -19.43 -26.70 20.32
N LYS A 470 -19.65 -25.43 19.95
CA LYS A 470 -21.00 -24.84 19.94
C LYS A 470 -21.90 -25.42 18.87
N GLU A 471 -21.35 -25.75 17.71
CA GLU A 471 -22.09 -26.36 16.61
C GLU A 471 -22.44 -27.82 16.93
N GLU A 472 -21.54 -28.56 17.57
CA GLU A 472 -21.80 -29.91 18.10
C GLU A 472 -22.86 -29.89 19.21
N GLU A 473 -22.80 -28.96 20.17
CA GLU A 473 -23.86 -28.80 21.18
C GLU A 473 -25.22 -28.43 20.55
N ALA A 474 -25.23 -27.69 19.45
CA ALA A 474 -26.46 -27.32 18.75
C ALA A 474 -27.05 -28.45 17.90
N HIS A 475 -26.26 -29.47 17.54
CA HIS A 475 -26.69 -30.52 16.62
C HIS A 475 -27.33 -31.73 17.31
N ASP A 476 -27.19 -31.90 18.63
CA ASP A 476 -27.71 -33.06 19.39
C ASP A 476 -29.17 -32.90 19.88
N ASP A 477 -29.82 -31.76 19.62
CA ASP A 477 -31.22 -31.53 19.98
C ASP A 477 -32.18 -31.64 18.76
N THR A 478 -33.16 -32.52 18.92
CA THR A 478 -34.23 -32.92 17.99
C THR A 478 -34.84 -31.79 17.12
N PRO A 479 -35.24 -32.11 15.86
CA PRO A 479 -35.77 -31.13 14.92
C PRO A 479 -37.19 -30.70 15.33
N GLY A 480 -37.33 -29.46 15.81
CA GLY A 480 -38.66 -28.88 16.03
C GLY A 480 -38.73 -27.57 16.84
N ASP A 481 -37.68 -27.17 17.55
CA ASP A 481 -37.80 -26.10 18.54
C ASP A 481 -37.33 -24.73 18.00
N SER A 482 -38.31 -23.90 17.61
CA SER A 482 -38.16 -22.47 17.23
C SER A 482 -37.35 -21.65 18.26
N SER A 483 -37.34 -22.12 19.51
CA SER A 483 -36.53 -21.60 20.62
C SER A 483 -35.01 -21.65 20.35
N SER A 484 -34.52 -22.70 19.68
CA SER A 484 -33.11 -22.88 19.36
C SER A 484 -32.65 -21.91 18.27
N LEU A 485 -33.47 -21.73 17.23
CA LEU A 485 -33.21 -20.74 16.17
C LEU A 485 -33.21 -19.30 16.72
N GLN A 486 -34.07 -19.01 17.69
CA GLN A 486 -34.11 -17.71 18.36
C GLN A 486 -32.87 -17.47 19.25
N ARG A 487 -32.31 -18.52 19.87
CA ARG A 487 -31.02 -18.44 20.58
C ARG A 487 -29.87 -18.20 19.60
N LEU A 488 -29.82 -18.94 18.50
CA LEU A 488 -28.76 -18.80 17.49
C LEU A 488 -28.73 -17.39 16.88
N LEU A 489 -29.91 -16.81 16.60
CA LEU A 489 -30.02 -15.42 16.13
C LEU A 489 -29.58 -14.40 17.19
N LYS A 490 -29.86 -14.65 18.48
CA LYS A 490 -29.36 -13.79 19.57
C LYS A 490 -27.85 -13.87 19.70
N ASP A 491 -27.27 -15.06 19.57
CA ASP A 491 -25.83 -15.27 19.62
C ASP A 491 -25.10 -14.68 18.41
N GLN A 492 -25.65 -14.83 17.20
CA GLN A 492 -25.13 -14.12 16.02
C GLN A 492 -25.20 -12.61 16.19
N LYS A 493 -26.32 -12.09 16.71
CA LYS A 493 -26.47 -10.67 16.97
C LYS A 493 -25.43 -10.18 17.99
N ALA A 494 -25.20 -10.93 19.07
CA ALA A 494 -24.18 -10.60 20.07
C ALA A 494 -22.76 -10.63 19.47
N LYS A 495 -22.45 -11.61 18.61
CA LYS A 495 -21.16 -11.67 17.88
C LYS A 495 -20.95 -10.44 16.99
N PHE A 496 -21.94 -10.08 16.18
CA PHE A 496 -21.85 -8.88 15.35
C PHE A 496 -21.77 -7.60 16.19
N GLU A 497 -22.47 -7.53 17.33
CA GLU A 497 -22.39 -6.39 18.24
C GLU A 497 -20.96 -6.25 18.82
N MET A 498 -20.34 -7.35 19.25
CA MET A 498 -18.93 -7.36 19.68
C MET A 498 -17.94 -7.00 18.57
N GLU A 499 -18.13 -7.49 17.35
CA GLU A 499 -17.30 -7.11 16.20
C GLU A 499 -17.44 -5.62 15.87
N THR A 500 -18.66 -5.07 15.90
CA THR A 500 -18.87 -3.63 15.70
C THR A 500 -18.23 -2.80 16.81
N GLU A 501 -18.25 -3.27 18.06
CA GLU A 501 -17.57 -2.60 19.17
C GLU A 501 -16.04 -2.68 19.04
N LYS A 502 -15.49 -3.80 18.58
CA LYS A 502 -14.06 -3.97 18.27
C LYS A 502 -13.62 -3.04 17.14
N LEU A 503 -14.38 -2.96 16.06
CA LEU A 503 -14.11 -2.05 14.94
C LEU A 503 -14.21 -0.60 15.38
N ARG A 504 -15.22 -0.22 16.17
CA ARG A 504 -15.32 1.12 16.76
C ARG A 504 -14.10 1.46 17.61
N LYS A 505 -13.65 0.52 18.46
CA LYS A 505 -12.45 0.70 19.28
C LYS A 505 -11.20 0.89 18.40
N GLN A 506 -11.01 0.06 17.37
CA GLN A 506 -9.91 0.20 16.42
C GLN A 506 -9.93 1.56 15.71
N VAL A 507 -11.09 2.05 15.28
CA VAL A 507 -11.24 3.39 14.69
C VAL A 507 -10.79 4.46 15.70
N THR A 508 -11.24 4.41 16.95
CA THR A 508 -10.84 5.40 17.96
C THR A 508 -9.34 5.36 18.30
N ASP A 509 -8.72 4.19 18.27
CA ASP A 509 -7.29 4.05 18.53
C ASP A 509 -6.45 4.55 17.34
N MET A 510 -6.90 4.31 16.11
CA MET A 510 -6.31 4.88 14.88
C MET A 510 -6.47 6.40 14.84
N GLU A 511 -7.63 6.95 15.19
CA GLU A 511 -7.86 8.40 15.30
C GLU A 511 -6.94 9.04 16.35
N ARG A 512 -6.74 8.39 17.50
CA ARG A 512 -5.80 8.84 18.53
C ARG A 512 -4.35 8.82 18.06
N LYS A 513 -3.94 7.79 17.30
CA LYS A 513 -2.60 7.71 16.73
C LYS A 513 -2.38 8.84 15.72
N HIS A 514 -3.31 9.01 14.78
CA HIS A 514 -3.28 10.08 13.80
C HIS A 514 -3.27 11.48 14.45
N ALA A 515 -3.97 11.66 15.57
CA ALA A 515 -3.93 12.91 16.33
C ALA A 515 -2.56 13.18 16.99
N ARG A 516 -1.81 12.14 17.39
CA ARG A 516 -0.43 12.28 17.88
C ARG A 516 0.51 12.64 16.75
N ASP A 517 0.45 11.90 15.65
CA ASP A 517 1.28 12.15 14.46
C ASP A 517 1.08 13.59 13.94
N LYS A 518 -0.18 14.07 13.90
CA LYS A 518 -0.49 15.47 13.56
C LYS A 518 0.12 16.48 14.54
N ASN A 519 0.16 16.18 15.83
CA ASN A 519 0.78 17.08 16.82
C ASN A 519 2.31 17.08 16.70
N ASP A 520 2.92 15.93 16.39
CA ASP A 520 4.36 15.82 16.18
C ASP A 520 4.77 16.58 14.91
N PHE A 521 4.05 16.44 13.80
CA PHE A 521 4.27 17.24 12.59
C PHE A 521 4.08 18.74 12.83
N ASN A 522 3.04 19.16 13.56
CA ASN A 522 2.87 20.58 13.91
C ASN A 522 4.04 21.12 14.75
N LYS A 523 4.64 20.28 15.59
CA LYS A 523 5.81 20.65 16.39
C LYS A 523 7.05 20.79 15.50
N GLU A 524 7.28 19.86 14.58
CA GLU A 524 8.37 19.93 13.60
C GLU A 524 8.23 21.15 12.68
N ILE A 525 7.02 21.44 12.20
CA ILE A 525 6.71 22.66 11.45
C ILE A 525 7.08 23.89 12.28
N GLY A 526 6.67 23.98 13.55
CA GLY A 526 7.03 25.10 14.42
C GLY A 526 8.54 25.23 14.69
N GLU A 527 9.28 24.12 14.77
CA GLU A 527 10.74 24.12 14.89
C GLU A 527 11.42 24.59 13.59
N LEU A 528 10.90 24.20 12.43
CA LEU A 528 11.37 24.66 11.13
C LEU A 528 11.05 26.15 10.89
N GLU A 529 9.86 26.61 11.24
CA GLU A 529 9.47 28.02 11.22
C GLU A 529 10.41 28.86 12.09
N ALA A 530 10.69 28.43 13.32
CA ALA A 530 11.63 29.13 14.20
C ALA A 530 13.07 29.15 13.65
N LEU A 531 13.49 28.09 12.95
CA LEU A 531 14.80 28.04 12.28
C LEU A 531 14.86 29.02 11.10
N ILE A 532 13.79 29.09 10.30
CA ILE A 532 13.65 30.02 9.19
C ILE A 532 13.66 31.47 9.70
N GLU A 533 12.87 31.78 10.72
CA GLU A 533 12.85 33.09 11.36
C GLU A 533 14.24 33.49 11.87
N SER A 534 14.93 32.60 12.59
CA SER A 534 16.30 32.83 13.05
C SER A 534 17.28 33.10 11.91
N LYS A 535 17.11 32.42 10.77
CA LYS A 535 17.94 32.63 9.58
C LYS A 535 17.65 33.99 8.93
N ILE A 536 16.39 34.38 8.81
CA ILE A 536 15.98 35.71 8.30
C ILE A 536 16.60 36.82 9.16
N TYR A 537 16.48 36.73 10.49
CA TYR A 537 17.06 37.75 11.38
C TYR A 537 18.59 37.84 11.25
N ARG A 538 19.27 36.71 11.07
CA ARG A 538 20.72 36.68 10.87
C ARG A 538 21.13 37.24 9.51
N GLU A 539 20.36 36.98 8.47
CA GLU A 539 20.57 37.52 7.14
C GLU A 539 20.37 39.03 7.12
N ASP A 540 19.30 39.54 7.73
CA ASP A 540 19.05 40.97 7.93
C ASP A 540 20.19 41.68 8.69
N GLU A 541 20.75 41.03 9.73
CA GLU A 541 21.90 41.57 10.47
C GLU A 541 23.15 41.68 9.58
N LEU A 542 23.43 40.63 8.78
CA LEU A 542 24.55 40.63 7.83
C LEU A 542 24.35 41.67 6.72
N GLU A 543 23.13 41.84 6.21
CA GLU A 543 22.80 42.88 5.23
C GLU A 543 23.03 44.29 5.81
N GLN A 544 22.64 44.53 7.07
CA GLN A 544 22.93 45.79 7.75
C GLN A 544 24.42 46.04 7.95
N GLU A 545 25.21 45.00 8.25
CA GLU A 545 26.66 45.11 8.35
C GLU A 545 27.34 45.38 7.00
N LEU A 546 26.88 44.72 5.93
CA LEU A 546 27.31 45.01 4.56
C LEU A 546 26.97 46.44 4.15
N GLU A 547 25.80 46.95 4.49
CA GLU A 547 25.41 48.33 4.19
C GLU A 547 26.27 49.32 5.00
N ARG A 548 26.56 49.04 6.27
CA ARG A 548 27.48 49.84 7.10
C ARG A 548 28.91 49.86 6.54
N THR A 549 29.42 48.73 6.07
CA THR A 549 30.78 48.65 5.48
C THR A 549 30.83 49.34 4.13
N LYS A 550 29.83 49.16 3.26
CA LYS A 550 29.67 49.93 2.00
C LYS A 550 29.65 51.43 2.26
N GLN A 551 28.91 51.91 3.27
CA GLN A 551 28.90 53.33 3.65
C GLN A 551 30.26 53.84 4.14
N LYS A 552 30.99 53.04 4.94
CA LYS A 552 32.36 53.39 5.37
C LYS A 552 33.31 53.47 4.18
N LEU A 553 33.22 52.53 3.24
CA LEU A 553 34.05 52.48 2.03
C LEU A 553 33.74 53.65 1.10
N ALA A 554 32.45 54.00 0.94
CA ALA A 554 32.02 55.19 0.21
C ALA A 554 32.52 56.49 0.84
N LYS A 555 32.51 56.60 2.18
CA LYS A 555 33.10 57.74 2.91
C LYS A 555 34.62 57.82 2.74
N GLN A 556 35.33 56.69 2.79
CA GLN A 556 36.78 56.65 2.52
C GLN A 556 37.12 57.04 1.07
N ARG A 557 36.35 56.59 0.08
CA ARG A 557 36.51 57.00 -1.33
C ARG A 557 36.26 58.49 -1.55
N LYS A 558 35.31 59.10 -0.83
CA LYS A 558 35.06 60.55 -0.88
C LYS A 558 36.16 61.35 -0.16
N SER A 559 36.69 60.83 0.95
CA SER A 559 37.81 61.45 1.70
C SER A 559 39.14 61.44 0.92
N SER A 560 39.40 60.39 0.14
CA SER A 560 40.66 60.23 -0.62
C SER A 560 40.71 61.02 -1.94
N LYS A 561 39.63 61.69 -2.36
CA LYS A 561 39.58 62.45 -3.62
C LYS A 561 39.91 63.94 -3.49
N GLY A 562 40.29 64.39 -2.28
CA GLY A 562 40.63 65.79 -1.98
C GLY A 562 42.11 66.10 -1.75
N SER A 563 43.02 65.10 -1.82
CA SER A 563 44.44 65.35 -1.59
C SER A 563 45.20 65.47 -2.91
N THR A 564 45.63 66.70 -3.18
CA THR A 564 46.45 67.17 -4.28
C THR A 564 47.62 66.23 -4.62
N GLU A 565 47.76 66.03 -5.92
CA GLU A 565 48.87 65.43 -6.68
C GLU A 565 50.27 65.55 -6.03
N PRO A 566 51.02 64.43 -5.99
CA PRO A 566 52.40 64.51 -6.45
C PRO A 566 52.78 63.40 -7.44
N GLN A 567 53.76 63.77 -8.26
CA GLN A 567 54.39 63.07 -9.38
C GLN A 567 54.82 61.61 -9.17
N PRO A 568 55.03 60.88 -10.29
CA PRO A 568 55.38 59.46 -10.30
C PRO A 568 56.87 59.27 -9.96
N SER A 569 57.14 58.65 -8.81
CA SER A 569 58.45 58.08 -8.54
C SER A 569 58.38 56.56 -8.56
N THR A 570 59.01 56.02 -9.60
CA THR A 570 59.49 54.65 -9.73
C THR A 570 60.16 54.16 -8.44
N ARG A 571 59.61 53.11 -7.81
CA ARG A 571 60.40 52.10 -7.08
C ARG A 571 59.65 50.78 -6.97
N LYS A 572 60.39 49.74 -7.36
CA LYS A 572 60.06 48.32 -7.38
C LYS A 572 59.99 47.73 -5.96
N ARG A 573 59.45 46.49 -5.89
CA ARG A 573 59.58 45.43 -4.86
C ARG A 573 58.65 45.59 -3.65
N SER A 574 57.94 44.57 -3.15
CA SER A 574 57.84 43.12 -3.40
C SER A 574 56.51 42.64 -2.81
N ALA A 575 55.90 41.60 -3.38
CA ALA A 575 54.94 40.76 -2.67
C ALA A 575 55.07 39.31 -3.15
N SER A 576 55.05 38.45 -2.15
CA SER A 576 55.48 37.06 -2.04
C SER A 576 54.41 36.08 -2.55
N VAL A 577 54.80 35.01 -3.24
CA VAL A 577 54.93 33.63 -2.71
C VAL A 577 53.60 32.99 -2.32
N ALA A 578 53.09 32.15 -3.22
CA ALA A 578 52.43 30.90 -2.88
C ALA A 578 52.69 29.87 -4.00
N SER A 579 53.52 28.88 -3.65
CA SER A 579 53.48 27.48 -4.11
C SER A 579 53.53 27.17 -5.61
N GLU A 580 54.74 27.12 -6.17
CA GLU A 580 55.06 26.26 -7.32
C GLU A 580 56.17 25.30 -6.90
N THR A 581 55.79 24.04 -6.65
CA THR A 581 56.69 22.91 -6.87
C THR A 581 56.82 22.74 -8.38
N SER A 582 57.88 23.31 -8.95
CA SER A 582 58.30 23.04 -10.31
C SER A 582 58.73 21.57 -10.42
N ASP A 583 57.79 20.71 -10.77
CA ASP A 583 58.08 19.47 -11.47
C ASP A 583 57.88 19.76 -12.96
N ASN A 584 58.96 19.69 -13.75
CA ASN A 584 58.95 19.81 -15.21
C ASN A 584 58.34 18.55 -15.83
N GLY A 585 57.14 18.17 -15.38
CA GLY A 585 56.33 17.13 -16.00
C GLY A 585 55.47 17.78 -17.08
N GLU A 586 55.67 17.41 -18.34
CA GLU A 586 54.68 17.67 -19.39
C GLU A 586 53.28 17.30 -18.87
N PRO A 587 52.25 18.11 -19.15
CA PRO A 587 50.90 17.83 -18.69
C PRO A 587 50.47 16.43 -19.14
N VAL A 588 50.21 15.58 -18.15
CA VAL A 588 49.69 14.23 -18.30
C VAL A 588 48.17 14.34 -18.20
N CYS A 589 47.44 13.75 -19.14
CA CYS A 589 45.99 13.73 -19.11
C CYS A 589 45.49 12.95 -17.87
N GLU A 590 44.73 13.57 -16.98
CA GLU A 590 44.24 12.93 -15.72
C GLU A 590 43.31 11.72 -15.94
N ILE A 591 42.75 11.55 -17.14
CA ILE A 591 41.82 10.45 -17.45
C ILE A 591 42.53 9.21 -17.98
N CYS A 592 43.61 9.39 -18.75
CA CYS A 592 44.28 8.28 -19.42
C CYS A 592 45.76 8.14 -19.07
N GLU A 593 46.28 9.06 -18.24
CA GLU A 593 47.66 9.13 -17.78
C GLU A 593 48.71 9.22 -18.90
N GLN A 594 48.30 9.54 -20.13
CA GLN A 594 49.22 9.75 -21.26
C GLN A 594 49.68 11.21 -21.34
N ARG A 595 50.97 11.40 -21.66
CA ARG A 595 51.58 12.73 -21.85
C ARG A 595 51.17 13.35 -23.19
N GLY A 596 51.05 14.68 -23.22
CA GLY A 596 50.95 15.46 -24.46
C GLY A 596 49.54 15.85 -24.90
N HIS A 597 48.52 15.67 -24.05
CA HIS A 597 47.19 16.21 -24.28
C HIS A 597 46.46 16.51 -22.95
N GLU A 598 45.60 17.52 -22.94
CA GLU A 598 44.78 17.89 -21.78
C GLU A 598 43.52 17.03 -21.68
N ILE A 599 42.84 17.07 -20.53
CA ILE A 599 41.63 16.29 -20.23
C ILE A 599 40.56 16.41 -21.33
N PHE A 600 40.39 17.61 -21.91
CA PHE A 600 39.41 17.89 -22.97
C PHE A 600 39.86 17.43 -24.37
N SER A 601 41.14 17.14 -24.54
CA SER A 601 41.71 16.57 -25.76
C SER A 601 41.95 15.06 -25.63
N CYS A 602 41.43 14.44 -24.56
CA CYS A 602 41.59 13.02 -24.29
C CYS A 602 40.88 12.19 -25.37
N PRO A 603 41.62 11.34 -26.13
CA PRO A 603 41.03 10.48 -27.16
C PRO A 603 39.95 9.55 -26.59
N LEU A 604 40.07 9.18 -25.31
CA LEU A 604 39.10 8.33 -24.63
C LEU A 604 37.77 9.05 -24.34
N LEU A 605 37.78 10.35 -24.03
CA LEU A 605 36.54 11.14 -23.91
C LEU A 605 35.94 11.52 -25.26
N SER A 606 36.79 11.64 -26.29
CA SER A 606 36.35 11.99 -27.64
C SER A 606 35.80 10.79 -28.42
N ALA A 607 35.94 9.56 -27.91
CA ALA A 607 35.52 8.33 -28.59
C ALA A 607 34.01 8.08 -28.56
N ASP A 608 33.26 8.71 -27.64
CA ASP A 608 31.80 8.53 -27.51
C ASP A 608 30.98 9.62 -28.22
N SER A 609 31.62 10.56 -28.90
CA SER A 609 30.94 11.48 -29.83
C SER A 609 31.15 10.98 -31.26
N PRO A 610 30.14 10.41 -31.93
CA PRO A 610 30.22 10.03 -33.33
C PRO A 610 30.34 11.30 -34.19
N LYS A 611 31.56 11.80 -34.37
CA LYS A 611 31.87 12.89 -35.29
C LYS A 611 31.75 12.36 -36.71
N ASP A 612 30.65 12.73 -37.36
CA ASP A 612 30.49 13.04 -38.78
C ASP A 612 31.71 12.75 -39.68
N ALA A 613 31.96 11.47 -39.94
CA ALA A 613 32.75 11.06 -41.07
C ALA A 613 31.84 11.11 -42.31
N ARG A 614 31.84 12.25 -43.00
CA ARG A 614 31.44 12.32 -44.41
C ARG A 614 32.39 11.42 -45.23
N GLY A 615 31.98 10.17 -45.40
CA GLY A 615 32.53 9.22 -46.36
C GLY A 615 31.39 8.34 -46.87
N PRO A 616 31.14 8.27 -48.20
CA PRO A 616 30.03 7.52 -48.73
C PRO A 616 30.38 6.03 -48.77
N SER A 617 29.37 5.19 -48.50
CA SER A 617 29.35 3.73 -48.73
C SER A 617 29.76 2.85 -47.56
N ALA A 618 28.81 2.56 -46.69
CA ALA A 618 28.65 1.22 -46.14
C ALA A 618 27.16 1.00 -45.87
N ALA A 619 26.55 0.13 -46.67
CA ALA A 619 25.23 -0.41 -46.42
C ALA A 619 25.31 -1.23 -45.12
N GLY A 620 25.00 -0.60 -43.99
CA GLY A 620 24.73 -1.29 -42.74
C GLY A 620 23.44 -2.09 -42.89
N ASP A 621 23.46 -3.31 -42.38
CA ASP A 621 22.33 -4.24 -42.44
C ASP A 621 21.10 -3.60 -41.77
N PRO A 622 19.97 -3.40 -42.48
CA PRO A 622 18.81 -2.71 -41.93
C PRO A 622 18.26 -3.35 -40.65
N GLN A 623 18.64 -4.61 -40.33
CA GLN A 623 18.23 -5.30 -39.11
C GLN A 623 18.86 -4.75 -37.81
N GLU A 624 19.94 -3.96 -37.85
CA GLU A 624 20.56 -3.40 -36.64
C GLU A 624 19.98 -2.05 -36.20
N LEU A 625 19.16 -1.40 -37.03
CA LEU A 625 18.53 -0.13 -36.68
C LEU A 625 17.35 -0.40 -35.74
N PHE A 626 17.43 0.05 -34.48
CA PHE A 626 16.35 -0.08 -33.49
C PHE A 626 15.57 1.22 -33.35
N CYS A 627 14.25 1.17 -33.47
CA CYS A 627 13.37 2.30 -33.28
C CYS A 627 12.91 2.40 -31.83
N THR A 628 13.20 3.51 -31.15
CA THR A 628 12.77 3.74 -29.76
C THR A 628 11.27 3.92 -29.61
N ASP A 629 10.56 4.37 -30.64
CA ASP A 629 9.13 4.73 -30.52
C ASP A 629 8.20 3.51 -30.62
N CYS A 630 8.60 2.45 -31.33
CA CYS A 630 7.81 1.23 -31.49
C CYS A 630 8.57 -0.05 -31.08
N GLU A 631 9.79 0.10 -30.56
CA GLU A 631 10.68 -0.99 -30.14
C GLU A 631 10.96 -2.05 -31.24
N ALA A 632 10.77 -1.71 -32.51
CA ALA A 632 11.00 -2.61 -33.62
C ALA A 632 12.34 -2.33 -34.33
N HIS A 633 13.00 -3.40 -34.79
CA HIS A 633 14.18 -3.30 -35.65
C HIS A 633 13.79 -3.00 -37.11
N GLY A 634 14.69 -2.37 -37.88
CA GLY A 634 14.48 -2.08 -39.30
C GLY A 634 14.45 -0.60 -39.66
N HIS A 635 14.32 0.31 -38.69
CA HIS A 635 14.17 1.74 -38.91
C HIS A 635 14.57 2.55 -37.67
N LEU A 636 14.74 3.87 -37.85
CA LEU A 636 14.96 4.84 -36.76
C LEU A 636 13.63 5.53 -36.40
N ALA A 637 13.58 6.16 -35.22
CA ALA A 637 12.40 6.89 -34.72
C ALA A 637 11.79 7.85 -35.77
N ASP A 638 12.64 8.59 -36.49
CA ASP A 638 12.22 9.54 -37.54
C ASP A 638 11.48 8.90 -38.73
N ALA A 639 11.62 7.59 -38.92
CA ALA A 639 10.97 6.81 -39.97
C ALA A 639 9.97 5.79 -39.42
N CYS A 640 9.56 5.92 -38.16
CA CYS A 640 8.63 5.01 -37.51
C CYS A 640 7.23 5.10 -38.13
N PRO A 641 6.71 4.03 -38.76
CA PRO A 641 5.37 4.04 -39.35
C PRO A 641 4.27 4.23 -38.30
N HIS A 642 4.59 4.02 -37.02
CA HIS A 642 3.68 4.20 -35.88
C HIS A 642 3.84 5.54 -35.16
N SER A 643 4.78 6.42 -35.58
CA SER A 643 4.99 7.74 -34.95
C SER A 643 3.77 8.66 -35.01
N MET A 644 2.87 8.43 -35.99
CA MET A 644 1.61 9.17 -36.15
C MET A 644 0.48 8.67 -35.24
N ASP A 645 0.58 7.47 -34.66
CA ASP A 645 -0.49 6.83 -33.87
C ASP A 645 -0.34 7.04 -32.35
N VAL A 646 0.69 7.78 -31.90
CA VAL A 646 0.98 8.04 -30.47
C VAL A 646 0.41 9.39 -29.98
N PHE A 647 -0.57 9.97 -30.69
CA PHE A 647 -1.28 11.18 -30.29
C PHE A 647 -2.76 10.95 -30.01
#